data_AF-Q0B9N0-F1
#
_entry.id   AF-Q0B9N0-F1
#
_cell.length_a   1.000
_cell.length_b   1.000
_cell.length_c   1.000
_cell.angle_alpha   90.00
_cell.angle_beta   90.00
_cell.angle_gamma   90.00
#
_symmetry.space_group_name_H-M   'P 1'
#
loop_
_entity.id
_entity.type
_entity.pdbx_description
1 polymer ?
#
loop_
_entity_poly.entity_id
_entity_poly.type
_entity_poly.pdbx_seq_one_letter_code
_entity_poly.pdbx_strand_id
1 'polypeptide(L)'
;MYNAIIIAAEKSPFLAGELNAFGRDPDWEFVKGEANKGIFTDSSKKKIAFDPTWSESATLFATTLAHELGHALLPGGTGGSLALNPDQAVANGLSNEGVALLSEYIVAIQLGLTGGAAGHMHSDQSDSRLTLQLNQLAQSVGIDVKSVTWGSAAAHALADSDSALVDAAGKYYGTVHPSPALQLTYSQFYADWWIIQHSGMDPNLVDWQKVQADMIKYTNFTLDGQPVFTIDTKGIPLLDGGWAVVNGEISLKGVVTKTLFNADGKIQEQAKYDYTGFKFQNMLFGGDGKATHRYDFKLDNSYTKYDFAADGSQTASLYGTTGQMIEYAKFNANGFKTLDIFYGADGNATQQYNFNLDKSYTKYDFNANGSQTATLYGVNGKITEYAKFNADGFKTLDIFYGANGKAVQQYNFNLDKSYTKYDFAADGSQTASLYGTTGQMTEYAKFNANGFKTLDIFYGANGKATQQYNFNLDKSYTKYDFAADGSQTATLYGTTGQLTEYAKFNADGFKTLDIFYGANGKAVQQYNFNLDKSYTKYDFAADGSQTATLYGTTGQITEYAKFNANGNKTLDIFYGADGKATQQYNFNLDKSYTKYDFAADGSQTATLYGTTGQLTEYAKFNANGFKTLDIFYGADGKATQQYNFNLDKSYTKYDFAADGSQTATLYGAAGQVTEYAKFNANGNKTLDIFYGADGKATQQYNFNLDKSYTKYDFNADGSQTATFFGVNGQVSEYAKFNAAGVKTQDIVFGADGKATKQIDFNIDGSYASHVFNSDGSQFAALFGTNGQMTEYATFNAGGFKTQDIFYSNGRATHRYDFALDKSFIAHVFDGSDEMVALFGVNHIVYDYYKYSYGKLFERDIFDGLGRQIEADRFSTSTGKLTGFSKFTYNSDGTYNAKSYDSSGHLTASSNYTGDGHLIQNNTIYIPGSSGFPSAQLWWGFQI
;
A
#
# COMPACT_ATOMS: atom_id res chain seq x y z
N MET A 1 121.48 49.56 2.51
CA MET A 1 120.56 50.44 3.26
C MET A 1 120.83 50.41 4.76
N TYR A 2 120.75 49.28 5.47
CA TYR A 2 120.92 49.20 6.94
C TYR A 2 122.12 50.02 7.49
N ASN A 3 123.35 49.75 7.04
CA ASN A 3 124.53 50.49 7.50
C ASN A 3 124.46 52.00 7.19
N ALA A 4 123.76 52.37 6.12
CA ALA A 4 123.63 53.76 5.70
C ALA A 4 122.60 54.52 6.55
N ILE A 5 121.53 53.85 7.00
CA ILE A 5 120.59 54.35 8.00
C ILE A 5 121.30 54.53 9.34
N ILE A 6 122.16 53.58 9.75
CA ILE A 6 122.98 53.73 10.96
C ILE A 6 123.86 54.99 10.87
N ILE A 7 124.57 55.19 9.75
CA ILE A 7 125.40 56.38 9.54
C ILE A 7 124.56 57.67 9.56
N ALA A 8 123.34 57.64 9.02
CA ALA A 8 122.43 58.78 9.08
C ALA A 8 121.95 59.04 10.52
N ALA A 9 121.60 58.01 11.27
CA ALA A 9 121.20 58.10 12.67
C ALA A 9 122.35 58.59 13.58
N GLU A 10 123.60 58.22 13.29
CA GLU A 10 124.78 58.76 13.99
C GLU A 10 124.95 60.28 13.79
N LYS A 11 124.50 60.81 12.65
CA LYS A 11 124.55 62.24 12.31
C LYS A 11 123.28 63.01 12.70
N SER A 12 122.15 62.31 12.83
CA SER A 12 120.84 62.87 13.19
C SER A 12 120.36 62.27 14.51
N PRO A 13 120.57 62.97 15.64
CA PRO A 13 120.03 62.57 16.94
C PRO A 13 118.51 62.39 16.93
N PHE A 14 117.80 63.11 16.05
CA PHE A 14 116.37 62.97 15.88
C PHE A 14 116.00 61.63 15.24
N LEU A 15 116.58 61.27 14.08
CA LEU A 15 116.34 59.98 13.41
C LEU A 15 116.72 58.79 14.29
N ALA A 16 117.84 58.88 15.02
CA ALA A 16 118.21 57.85 15.99
C ALA A 16 117.13 57.67 17.07
N GLY A 17 116.55 58.77 17.54
CA GLY A 17 115.45 58.74 18.49
C GLY A 17 114.16 58.14 17.93
N GLU A 18 113.81 58.47 16.68
CA GLU A 18 112.66 57.89 15.96
C GLU A 18 112.78 56.39 15.79
N LEU A 19 113.93 55.91 15.29
CA LEU A 19 114.17 54.48 15.11
C LEU A 19 114.11 53.73 16.45
N ASN A 20 114.63 54.33 17.52
CA ASN A 20 114.55 53.78 18.86
C ASN A 20 113.13 53.83 19.45
N ALA A 21 112.30 54.79 19.05
CA ALA A 21 110.90 54.86 19.46
C ALA A 21 110.07 53.82 18.71
N PHE A 22 110.22 53.71 17.39
CA PHE A 22 109.61 52.68 16.56
C PHE A 22 109.97 51.28 17.04
N GLY A 23 111.26 50.99 17.27
CA GLY A 23 111.71 49.69 17.76
C GLY A 23 111.27 49.37 19.20
N ARG A 24 110.77 50.35 19.96
CA ARG A 24 110.19 50.14 21.30
C ARG A 24 108.67 49.91 21.26
N ASP A 25 108.02 50.22 20.15
CA ASP A 25 106.59 49.99 19.98
C ASP A 25 106.36 48.60 19.33
N PRO A 26 105.87 47.59 20.09
CA PRO A 26 105.75 46.23 19.58
C PRO A 26 104.65 46.05 18.54
N ASP A 27 103.74 47.02 18.39
CA ASP A 27 102.63 46.94 17.43
C ASP A 27 103.08 47.35 16.03
N TRP A 28 104.19 48.08 15.92
CA TRP A 28 104.72 48.54 14.65
C TRP A 28 105.83 47.65 14.11
N GLU A 29 105.73 47.30 12.82
CA GLU A 29 106.78 46.53 12.14
C GLU A 29 107.16 47.12 10.78
N PHE A 30 108.43 46.91 10.42
CA PHE A 30 108.91 47.12 9.06
C PHE A 30 108.64 45.88 8.22
N VAL A 31 107.96 46.05 7.08
CA VAL A 31 107.64 44.95 6.16
C VAL A 31 108.18 45.20 4.76
N LYS A 32 108.31 44.12 3.98
CA LYS A 32 108.58 44.21 2.54
C LYS A 32 107.28 44.57 1.81
N GLY A 33 107.23 45.72 1.15
CA GLY A 33 106.11 46.20 0.34
C GLY A 33 106.08 45.61 -1.06
N GLU A 34 105.05 46.00 -1.83
CA GLU A 34 104.93 45.66 -3.25
C GLU A 34 105.91 46.48 -4.11
N ALA A 35 106.34 45.91 -5.25
CA ALA A 35 107.20 46.61 -6.19
C ALA A 35 106.49 47.83 -6.82
N ASN A 36 107.22 48.94 -6.98
CA ASN A 36 106.76 50.24 -7.49
C ASN A 36 105.71 50.96 -6.63
N LYS A 37 105.61 50.65 -5.33
CA LYS A 37 104.72 51.35 -4.39
C LYS A 37 105.43 52.38 -3.51
N GLY A 38 106.76 52.46 -3.59
CA GLY A 38 107.54 53.33 -2.71
C GLY A 38 107.56 52.84 -1.26
N ILE A 39 107.93 53.74 -0.35
CA ILE A 39 107.83 53.49 1.09
C ILE A 39 106.52 54.13 1.56
N PHE A 40 105.74 53.41 2.36
CA PHE A 40 104.49 53.96 2.89
C PHE A 40 104.12 53.35 4.23
N THR A 41 103.35 54.11 5.00
CA THR A 41 102.80 53.72 6.30
C THR A 41 101.35 53.23 6.16
N ASP A 42 101.08 52.00 6.57
CA ASP A 42 99.72 51.45 6.74
C ASP A 42 99.37 51.51 8.23
N SER A 43 98.77 52.62 8.66
CA SER A 43 98.41 52.85 10.06
C SER A 43 97.34 51.87 10.58
N SER A 44 96.49 51.33 9.70
CA SER A 44 95.45 50.36 10.04
C SER A 44 96.04 49.00 10.39
N LYS A 45 97.16 48.64 9.74
CA LYS A 45 97.90 47.41 9.99
C LYS A 45 99.12 47.60 10.89
N LYS A 46 99.43 48.85 11.25
CA LYS A 46 100.63 49.26 12.01
C LYS A 46 101.92 48.80 11.33
N LYS A 47 102.08 49.10 10.04
CA LYS A 47 103.25 48.68 9.24
C LYS A 47 103.86 49.85 8.48
N ILE A 48 105.17 49.86 8.36
CA ILE A 48 105.87 50.65 7.34
C ILE A 48 106.42 49.69 6.30
N ALA A 49 105.95 49.81 5.06
CA ALA A 49 106.28 48.91 3.98
C ALA A 49 107.38 49.49 3.09
N PHE A 50 108.43 48.72 2.83
CA PHE A 50 109.51 49.10 1.92
C PHE A 50 109.37 48.40 0.58
N ASP A 51 109.13 49.16 -0.47
CA ASP A 51 109.25 48.68 -1.85
C ASP A 51 110.68 48.16 -2.12
N PRO A 52 110.85 46.86 -2.45
CA PRO A 52 112.16 46.27 -2.68
C PRO A 52 112.86 46.76 -3.96
N THR A 53 112.14 47.47 -4.83
CA THR A 53 112.68 48.08 -6.06
C THR A 53 113.02 49.55 -5.90
N TRP A 54 112.72 50.14 -4.74
CA TRP A 54 112.98 51.56 -4.46
C TRP A 54 114.49 51.87 -4.46
N SER A 55 114.88 52.97 -5.12
CA SER A 55 116.28 53.34 -5.29
C SER A 55 116.50 54.84 -5.12
N GLU A 56 117.16 55.23 -4.03
CA GLU A 56 117.60 56.60 -3.78
C GLU A 56 118.90 56.63 -2.97
N SER A 57 119.51 57.81 -2.82
CA SER A 57 120.74 57.95 -2.02
C SER A 57 120.48 57.63 -0.54
N ALA A 58 121.47 57.08 0.17
CA ALA A 58 121.29 56.73 1.59
C ALA A 58 120.84 57.89 2.48
N THR A 59 121.30 59.11 2.19
CA THR A 59 120.93 60.31 2.93
C THR A 59 119.49 60.71 2.64
N LEU A 60 119.06 60.65 1.37
CA LEU A 60 117.68 60.95 0.99
C LEU A 60 116.72 59.88 1.53
N PHE A 61 117.11 58.61 1.45
CA PHE A 61 116.38 57.49 2.04
C PHE A 61 116.14 57.66 3.55
N ALA A 62 117.13 58.18 4.27
CA ALA A 62 116.97 58.45 5.70
C ALA A 62 115.91 59.53 5.97
N THR A 63 115.75 60.51 5.07
CA THR A 63 114.66 61.50 5.16
C THR A 63 113.31 60.89 4.78
N THR A 64 113.22 60.08 3.72
CA THR A 64 111.99 59.35 3.36
C THR A 64 111.53 58.42 4.48
N LEU A 65 112.47 57.73 5.13
CA LEU A 65 112.15 56.89 6.28
C LEU A 65 111.66 57.72 7.48
N ALA A 66 112.28 58.88 7.73
CA ALA A 66 111.83 59.80 8.77
C ALA A 66 110.38 60.26 8.52
N HIS A 67 110.02 60.58 7.27
CA HIS A 67 108.65 60.90 6.88
C HIS A 67 107.65 59.82 7.34
N GLU A 68 107.90 58.56 6.95
CA GLU A 68 107.04 57.43 7.32
C GLU A 68 107.03 57.16 8.83
N LEU A 69 108.17 57.33 9.49
CA LEU A 69 108.25 57.26 10.95
C LEU A 69 107.43 58.38 11.61
N GLY A 70 107.36 59.56 10.99
CA GLY A 70 106.53 60.67 11.42
C GLY A 70 105.04 60.29 11.41
N HIS A 71 104.56 59.62 10.36
CA HIS A 71 103.21 59.07 10.36
C HIS A 71 102.99 58.08 11.52
N ALA A 72 103.92 57.15 11.72
CA ALA A 72 103.77 56.11 12.72
C ALA A 72 103.85 56.60 14.18
N LEU A 73 104.72 57.57 14.47
CA LEU A 73 105.17 57.89 15.82
C LEU A 73 104.74 59.26 16.34
N LEU A 74 104.52 60.23 15.46
CA LEU A 74 104.22 61.59 15.88
C LEU A 74 102.71 61.79 16.08
N PRO A 75 102.27 62.47 17.15
CA PRO A 75 100.87 62.85 17.33
C PRO A 75 100.34 63.62 16.11
N GLY A 76 99.26 63.13 15.50
CA GLY A 76 98.70 63.66 14.25
C GLY A 76 99.05 62.85 12.99
N GLY A 77 100.11 62.02 13.04
CA GLY A 77 100.62 61.22 11.90
C GLY A 77 99.78 60.00 11.48
N THR A 78 98.69 59.68 12.18
CA THR A 78 97.79 58.56 11.82
C THR A 78 96.36 59.00 11.52
N GLY A 79 96.16 60.29 11.20
CA GLY A 79 94.87 60.88 10.89
C GLY A 79 94.21 61.50 12.12
N GLY A 80 93.62 62.68 11.93
CA GLY A 80 92.86 63.40 12.96
C GLY A 80 91.55 62.71 13.36
N SER A 81 90.62 63.47 13.94
CA SER A 81 89.28 63.00 14.32
C SER A 81 88.49 62.43 13.11
N LEU A 82 87.45 61.60 13.35
CA LEU A 82 86.58 61.12 12.27
C LEU A 82 86.04 62.33 11.46
N ALA A 83 86.35 62.39 10.17
CA ALA A 83 85.87 63.47 9.31
C ALA A 83 84.35 63.36 9.11
N LEU A 84 83.61 64.39 9.49
CA LEU A 84 82.15 64.47 9.35
C LEU A 84 81.72 65.15 8.04
N ASN A 85 82.69 65.68 7.29
CA ASN A 85 82.48 66.31 5.99
C ASN A 85 83.78 66.29 5.15
N PRO A 86 83.69 66.57 3.83
CA PRO A 86 84.86 66.57 2.95
C PRO A 86 85.96 67.53 3.40
N ASP A 87 85.61 68.73 3.88
CA ASP A 87 86.60 69.74 4.28
C ASP A 87 87.40 69.29 5.52
N GLN A 88 86.75 68.61 6.46
CA GLN A 88 87.42 67.96 7.60
C GLN A 88 88.29 66.79 7.15
N ALA A 89 87.85 66.00 6.15
CA ALA A 89 88.66 64.92 5.59
C ALA A 89 89.95 65.47 4.97
N VAL A 90 89.86 66.58 4.23
CA VAL A 90 91.03 67.29 3.70
C VAL A 90 91.91 67.81 4.82
N ALA A 91 91.36 68.54 5.79
CA ALA A 91 92.14 69.11 6.89
C ALA A 91 92.90 68.03 7.69
N ASN A 92 92.24 66.92 7.99
CA ASN A 92 92.85 65.78 8.69
C ASN A 92 93.95 65.13 7.86
N GLY A 93 93.73 64.96 6.55
CA GLY A 93 94.72 64.41 5.64
C GLY A 93 95.95 65.31 5.51
N LEU A 94 95.77 66.62 5.33
CA LEU A 94 96.89 67.56 5.19
C LEU A 94 97.68 67.73 6.49
N SER A 95 97.01 67.75 7.66
CA SER A 95 97.70 67.80 8.95
C SER A 95 98.55 66.55 9.16
N ASN A 96 98.02 65.38 8.80
CA ASN A 96 98.74 64.11 8.87
C ASN A 96 100.03 64.12 8.04
N GLU A 97 99.94 64.49 6.77
CA GLU A 97 101.10 64.64 5.88
C GLU A 97 102.08 65.73 6.37
N GLY A 98 101.54 66.84 6.90
CA GLY A 98 102.36 67.93 7.45
C GLY A 98 103.21 67.50 8.65
N VAL A 99 102.69 66.64 9.54
CA VAL A 99 103.43 66.08 10.67
C VAL A 99 104.57 65.18 10.17
N ALA A 100 104.30 64.30 9.20
CA ALA A 100 105.29 63.43 8.61
C ALA A 100 106.43 64.20 7.94
N LEU A 101 106.09 65.23 7.16
CA LEU A 101 107.06 66.12 6.52
C LEU A 101 107.96 66.87 7.51
N LEU A 102 107.45 67.15 8.71
CA LEU A 102 108.21 67.83 9.75
C LEU A 102 109.28 66.93 10.38
N SER A 103 108.98 65.64 10.55
CA SER A 103 110.00 64.65 10.88
C SER A 103 111.10 64.61 9.81
N GLU A 104 110.67 64.48 8.55
CA GLU A 104 111.56 64.45 7.39
C GLU A 104 112.49 65.68 7.34
N TYR A 105 111.91 66.87 7.55
CA TYR A 105 112.62 68.13 7.55
C TYR A 105 113.69 68.21 8.65
N ILE A 106 113.39 67.79 9.89
CA ILE A 106 114.36 67.82 10.99
C ILE A 106 115.56 66.94 10.64
N VAL A 107 115.30 65.73 10.15
CA VAL A 107 116.35 64.79 9.75
C VAL A 107 117.18 65.35 8.59
N ALA A 108 116.52 65.96 7.59
CA ALA A 108 117.21 66.58 6.46
C ALA A 108 118.22 67.65 6.91
N ILE A 109 117.81 68.57 7.79
CA ILE A 109 118.70 69.63 8.29
C ILE A 109 119.89 69.09 9.09
N GLN A 110 119.69 68.04 9.89
CA GLN A 110 120.76 67.40 10.67
C GLN A 110 121.77 66.65 9.78
N LEU A 111 121.30 66.11 8.66
CA LEU A 111 122.14 65.48 7.66
C LEU A 111 122.85 66.48 6.73
N GLY A 112 122.57 67.78 6.89
CA GLY A 112 123.18 68.87 6.13
C GLY A 112 122.42 69.26 4.85
N LEU A 113 121.22 68.72 4.64
CA LEU A 113 120.35 69.04 3.49
C LEU A 113 119.56 70.31 3.79
N THR A 114 120.20 71.48 3.70
CA THR A 114 119.59 72.77 4.07
C THR A 114 118.85 73.47 2.93
N GLY A 115 118.71 72.83 1.77
CA GLY A 115 118.20 73.41 0.53
C GLY A 115 119.30 73.99 -0.37
N GLY A 116 118.98 74.18 -1.65
CA GLY A 116 119.90 74.69 -2.67
C GLY A 116 121.01 73.70 -3.01
N ALA A 117 122.26 74.16 -3.11
CA ALA A 117 123.40 73.30 -3.44
C ALA A 117 123.74 72.24 -2.37
N ALA A 118 123.23 72.40 -1.15
CA ALA A 118 123.41 71.44 -0.06
C ALA A 118 122.48 70.21 -0.15
N GLY A 119 121.55 70.20 -1.12
CA GLY A 119 120.50 69.18 -1.24
C GLY A 119 119.26 69.53 -0.41
N HIS A 120 118.17 68.80 -0.66
CA HIS A 120 116.85 68.99 -0.07
C HIS A 120 116.31 67.66 0.47
N MET A 121 115.25 67.70 1.26
CA MET A 121 114.53 66.50 1.69
C MET A 121 113.76 65.84 0.53
N HIS A 122 113.37 64.57 0.68
CA HIS A 122 112.69 63.77 -0.35
C HIS A 122 111.43 64.47 -0.90
N SER A 123 110.56 64.93 0.00
CA SER A 123 109.27 65.54 -0.33
C SER A 123 109.37 66.95 -0.91
N ASP A 124 110.56 67.56 -0.87
CA ASP A 124 110.84 68.90 -1.37
C ASP A 124 111.42 68.84 -2.79
N GLN A 125 110.57 68.44 -3.73
CA GLN A 125 110.87 68.13 -5.13
C GLN A 125 111.86 69.10 -5.82
N SER A 126 113.15 68.76 -5.91
CA SER A 126 114.24 69.40 -6.69
C SER A 126 114.50 70.92 -6.54
N ASP A 127 113.54 71.72 -6.07
CA ASP A 127 113.58 73.18 -6.05
C ASP A 127 113.84 73.77 -4.65
N SER A 128 113.91 72.90 -3.63
CA SER A 128 114.21 73.25 -2.24
C SER A 128 113.24 74.25 -1.58
N ARG A 129 112.05 74.48 -2.16
CA ARG A 129 111.13 75.53 -1.68
C ARG A 129 110.62 75.25 -0.28
N LEU A 130 110.19 74.02 0.01
CA LEU A 130 109.64 73.67 1.31
C LEU A 130 110.73 73.68 2.40
N THR A 131 111.91 73.14 2.13
CA THR A 131 113.05 73.12 3.07
C THR A 131 113.48 74.55 3.42
N LEU A 132 113.53 75.46 2.45
CA LEU A 132 113.85 76.88 2.68
C LEU A 132 112.76 77.59 3.50
N GLN A 133 111.49 77.32 3.19
CA GLN A 133 110.35 77.90 3.92
C GLN A 133 110.30 77.42 5.37
N LEU A 134 110.47 76.12 5.61
CA LEU A 134 110.52 75.54 6.94
C LEU A 134 111.73 76.04 7.74
N ASN A 135 112.89 76.21 7.10
CA ASN A 135 114.06 76.86 7.72
C ASN A 135 113.79 78.28 8.19
N GLN A 136 113.13 79.10 7.37
CA GLN A 136 112.76 80.47 7.74
C GLN A 136 111.75 80.47 8.91
N LEU A 137 110.76 79.57 8.87
CA LEU A 137 109.78 79.43 9.94
C LEU A 137 110.43 78.98 11.25
N ALA A 138 111.26 77.94 11.22
CA ALA A 138 111.96 77.43 12.41
C ALA A 138 112.87 78.50 13.05
N GLN A 139 113.59 79.28 12.22
CA GLN A 139 114.39 80.42 12.70
C GLN A 139 113.52 81.51 13.32
N SER A 140 112.36 81.81 12.73
CA SER A 140 111.45 82.85 13.25
C SER A 140 110.89 82.53 14.64
N VAL A 141 110.79 81.24 14.99
CA VAL A 141 110.38 80.78 16.32
C VAL A 141 111.57 80.45 17.23
N GLY A 142 112.79 80.78 16.82
CA GLY A 142 114.01 80.63 17.62
C GLY A 142 114.49 79.20 17.81
N ILE A 143 114.09 78.26 16.93
CA ILE A 143 114.48 76.85 17.02
C ILE A 143 115.71 76.58 16.15
N ASP A 144 116.79 76.12 16.78
CA ASP A 144 117.94 75.56 16.07
C ASP A 144 117.69 74.08 15.73
N VAL A 145 117.20 73.83 14.52
CA VAL A 145 116.81 72.49 14.04
C VAL A 145 117.99 71.48 14.10
N LYS A 146 119.23 71.95 13.98
CA LYS A 146 120.43 71.09 14.03
C LYS A 146 120.64 70.43 15.40
N SER A 147 120.14 71.04 16.47
CA SER A 147 120.27 70.53 17.84
C SER A 147 119.01 69.84 18.37
N VAL A 148 117.94 69.74 17.55
CA VAL A 148 116.68 69.11 17.94
C VAL A 148 116.87 67.61 18.16
N THR A 149 116.51 67.12 19.34
CA THR A 149 116.50 65.68 19.63
C THR A 149 115.06 65.16 19.69
N TRP A 150 114.87 63.87 19.42
CA TRP A 150 113.57 63.22 19.52
C TRP A 150 112.95 63.39 20.92
N GLY A 151 111.67 63.75 20.97
CA GLY A 151 110.94 63.99 22.23
C GLY A 151 111.34 65.27 22.98
N SER A 152 112.21 66.11 22.40
CA SER A 152 112.52 67.43 22.97
C SER A 152 111.32 68.39 22.83
N ALA A 153 111.26 69.42 23.67
CA ALA A 153 110.24 70.46 23.54
C ALA A 153 110.29 71.15 22.15
N ALA A 154 111.48 71.28 21.56
CA ALA A 154 111.65 71.81 20.22
C ALA A 154 111.10 70.86 19.14
N ALA A 155 111.33 69.56 19.27
CA ALA A 155 110.72 68.55 18.40
C ALA A 155 109.20 68.58 18.45
N HIS A 156 108.62 68.65 19.66
CA HIS A 156 107.18 68.76 19.82
C HIS A 156 106.63 70.06 19.23
N ALA A 157 107.29 71.20 19.45
CA ALA A 157 106.87 72.48 18.88
C ALA A 157 106.92 72.50 17.34
N LEU A 158 107.85 71.76 16.73
CA LEU A 158 107.95 71.61 15.27
C LEU A 158 106.86 70.68 14.72
N ALA A 159 106.61 69.55 15.38
CA ALA A 159 105.70 68.49 14.91
C ALA A 159 104.26 68.55 15.46
N ASP A 160 103.91 69.56 16.26
CA ASP A 160 102.54 69.76 16.73
C ASP A 160 101.59 70.00 15.54
N SER A 161 100.48 69.25 15.50
CA SER A 161 99.50 69.30 14.41
C SER A 161 98.90 70.69 14.19
N ASP A 162 98.89 71.54 15.23
CA ASP A 162 98.41 72.92 15.19
C ASP A 162 99.54 73.95 14.93
N SER A 163 100.79 73.49 14.72
CA SER A 163 101.92 74.38 14.47
C SER A 163 101.85 75.03 13.08
N ALA A 164 102.34 76.26 12.98
CA ALA A 164 102.46 76.95 11.70
C ALA A 164 103.39 76.22 10.71
N LEU A 165 104.29 75.35 11.21
CA LEU A 165 105.16 74.55 10.36
C LEU A 165 104.42 73.35 9.78
N VAL A 166 103.63 72.63 10.57
CA VAL A 166 102.77 71.53 10.08
C VAL A 166 101.73 72.05 9.10
N ASP A 167 101.09 73.19 9.39
CA ASP A 167 100.15 73.84 8.46
C ASP A 167 100.84 74.24 7.14
N ALA A 168 102.06 74.80 7.20
CA ALA A 168 102.82 75.14 6.00
C ALA A 168 103.21 73.89 5.19
N ALA A 169 103.67 72.83 5.85
CA ALA A 169 104.04 71.57 5.21
C ALA A 169 102.81 70.85 4.61
N GLY A 170 101.71 70.76 5.36
CA GLY A 170 100.46 70.18 4.91
C GLY A 170 99.84 70.95 3.74
N LYS A 171 99.88 72.29 3.75
CA LYS A 171 99.43 73.12 2.62
C LYS A 171 100.28 72.90 1.37
N TYR A 172 101.60 72.77 1.52
CA TYR A 172 102.47 72.45 0.39
C TYR A 172 102.09 71.07 -0.18
N TYR A 173 101.98 70.06 0.67
CA TYR A 173 101.70 68.69 0.23
C TYR A 173 100.28 68.51 -0.33
N GLY A 174 99.32 69.31 0.14
CA GLY A 174 97.95 69.35 -0.40
C GLY A 174 97.87 69.77 -1.86
N THR A 175 98.94 70.34 -2.42
CA THR A 175 99.06 70.67 -3.85
C THR A 175 99.77 69.59 -4.67
N VAL A 176 100.30 68.55 -4.02
CA VAL A 176 101.00 67.41 -4.64
C VAL A 176 100.01 66.27 -4.91
N HIS A 177 100.37 65.39 -5.83
CA HIS A 177 99.57 64.23 -6.23
C HIS A 177 99.94 62.98 -5.41
N PRO A 178 98.98 62.31 -4.75
CA PRO A 178 99.21 61.04 -4.07
C PRO A 178 99.46 59.93 -5.10
N SER A 179 100.34 58.97 -4.77
CA SER A 179 100.65 57.83 -5.63
C SER A 179 99.43 56.97 -6.06
N PRO A 180 98.36 56.76 -5.24
CA PRO A 180 97.15 56.07 -5.69
C PRO A 180 96.24 56.90 -6.61
N ALA A 181 96.39 58.23 -6.66
CA ALA A 181 95.53 59.12 -7.45
C ALA A 181 96.35 60.23 -8.15
N LEU A 182 97.12 59.84 -9.17
CA LEU A 182 98.05 60.71 -9.89
C LEU A 182 97.41 61.93 -10.58
N GLN A 183 96.09 61.93 -10.73
CA GLN A 183 95.31 62.97 -11.40
C GLN A 183 94.53 63.87 -10.41
N LEU A 184 94.64 63.60 -9.11
CA LEU A 184 94.04 64.38 -8.03
C LEU A 184 95.16 64.97 -7.17
N THR A 185 94.96 66.14 -6.58
CA THR A 185 95.82 66.55 -5.45
C THR A 185 95.40 65.80 -4.19
N TYR A 186 96.24 65.75 -3.16
CA TYR A 186 95.87 65.17 -1.86
C TYR A 186 94.56 65.77 -1.31
N SER A 187 94.34 67.08 -1.46
CA SER A 187 93.08 67.73 -1.07
C SER A 187 91.87 67.22 -1.86
N GLN A 188 92.01 67.00 -3.17
CA GLN A 188 90.92 66.46 -3.98
C GLN A 188 90.64 65.00 -3.64
N PHE A 189 91.70 64.20 -3.47
CA PHE A 189 91.61 62.78 -3.15
C PHE A 189 90.87 62.53 -1.83
N TYR A 190 91.20 63.25 -0.74
CA TYR A 190 90.52 63.04 0.55
C TYR A 190 89.05 63.48 0.54
N ALA A 191 88.72 64.57 -0.16
CA ALA A 191 87.34 65.02 -0.31
C ALA A 191 86.50 64.01 -1.11
N ASP A 192 87.02 63.56 -2.25
CA ASP A 192 86.37 62.61 -3.15
C ASP A 192 86.18 61.25 -2.49
N TRP A 193 87.19 60.75 -1.76
CA TRP A 193 87.11 59.50 -1.00
C TRP A 193 85.96 59.52 0.01
N TRP A 194 85.83 60.62 0.76
CA TRP A 194 84.76 60.79 1.74
C TRP A 194 83.39 60.79 1.08
N ILE A 195 83.21 61.51 -0.05
CA ILE A 195 81.95 61.57 -0.79
C ILE A 195 81.52 60.19 -1.27
N ILE A 196 82.43 59.41 -1.86
CA ILE A 196 82.14 58.06 -2.35
C ILE A 196 81.69 57.14 -1.21
N GLN A 197 82.41 57.15 -0.08
CA GLN A 197 82.11 56.31 1.07
C GLN A 197 80.70 56.55 1.62
N HIS A 198 80.28 57.82 1.68
CA HIS A 198 78.98 58.21 2.23
C HIS A 198 77.84 58.19 1.20
N SER A 199 78.11 57.65 0.02
CA SER A 199 77.14 57.51 -1.08
C SER A 199 76.63 56.08 -1.31
N GLY A 200 76.93 55.17 -0.37
CA GLY A 200 76.61 53.74 -0.51
C GLY A 200 77.52 53.01 -1.52
N MET A 201 78.71 53.57 -1.79
CA MET A 201 79.75 52.96 -2.61
C MET A 201 81.01 52.76 -1.78
N ASP A 202 81.63 51.59 -1.91
CA ASP A 202 82.93 51.32 -1.28
C ASP A 202 84.04 52.02 -2.08
N PRO A 203 84.78 52.98 -1.48
CA PRO A 203 85.88 53.69 -2.15
C PRO A 203 86.98 52.77 -2.68
N ASN A 204 87.12 51.57 -2.12
CA ASN A 204 88.12 50.60 -2.57
C ASN A 204 87.78 49.96 -3.91
N LEU A 205 86.55 50.11 -4.41
CA LEU A 205 86.14 49.64 -5.73
C LEU A 205 86.46 50.65 -6.84
N VAL A 206 86.82 51.89 -6.47
CA VAL A 206 87.12 52.97 -7.41
C VAL A 206 88.55 52.82 -7.93
N ASP A 207 88.71 52.96 -9.24
CA ASP A 207 90.02 53.04 -9.88
C ASP A 207 90.55 54.48 -9.79
N TRP A 208 91.11 54.82 -8.62
CA TRP A 208 91.60 56.17 -8.29
C TRP A 208 92.67 56.71 -9.25
N GLN A 209 93.37 55.85 -10.00
CA GLN A 209 94.34 56.27 -11.01
C GLN A 209 93.67 56.93 -12.23
N LYS A 210 92.39 56.62 -12.48
CA LYS A 210 91.61 57.15 -13.60
C LYS A 210 90.65 58.27 -13.20
N VAL A 211 90.49 58.51 -11.90
CA VAL A 211 89.65 59.61 -11.40
C VAL A 211 90.34 60.94 -11.69
N GLN A 212 89.69 61.78 -12.49
CA GLN A 212 90.17 63.13 -12.80
C GLN A 212 89.53 64.15 -11.86
N ALA A 213 90.20 65.28 -11.67
CA ALA A 213 89.58 66.46 -11.06
C ALA A 213 88.23 66.76 -11.76
N ASP A 214 87.22 67.15 -10.98
CA ASP A 214 85.83 67.40 -11.42
C ASP A 214 85.00 66.16 -11.82
N MET A 215 85.49 64.92 -11.66
CA MET A 215 84.64 63.73 -11.82
C MET A 215 83.64 63.58 -10.67
N ILE A 216 84.03 63.98 -9.47
CA ILE A 216 83.16 64.05 -8.30
C ILE A 216 82.99 65.53 -7.96
N LYS A 217 81.76 66.04 -8.08
CA LYS A 217 81.43 67.40 -7.65
C LYS A 217 80.49 67.33 -6.47
N TYR A 218 80.79 68.14 -5.47
CA TYR A 218 79.89 68.36 -4.36
C TYR A 218 79.76 69.86 -4.08
N THR A 219 78.58 70.26 -3.65
CA THR A 219 78.36 71.58 -3.04
C THR A 219 77.86 71.39 -1.63
N ASN A 220 78.44 72.13 -0.68
CA ASN A 220 78.00 72.12 0.71
C ASN A 220 77.13 73.34 0.99
N PHE A 221 76.08 73.13 1.77
CA PHE A 221 75.29 74.21 2.37
C PHE A 221 74.68 73.72 3.68
N THR A 222 74.22 74.64 4.52
CA THR A 222 73.53 74.29 5.77
C THR A 222 72.04 74.43 5.58
N LEU A 223 71.29 73.37 5.89
CA LEU A 223 69.83 73.38 5.94
C LEU A 223 69.40 72.93 7.34
N ASP A 224 68.61 73.77 8.03
CA ASP A 224 68.12 73.49 9.40
C ASP A 224 69.24 73.17 10.43
N GLY A 225 70.39 73.82 10.30
CA GLY A 225 71.54 73.59 11.18
C GLY A 225 72.31 72.30 10.92
N GLN A 226 71.95 71.54 9.88
CA GLN A 226 72.64 70.32 9.46
C GLN A 226 73.39 70.56 8.13
N PRO A 227 74.59 69.99 7.96
CA PRO A 227 75.30 70.05 6.69
C PRO A 227 74.59 69.18 5.66
N VAL A 228 74.37 69.74 4.47
CA VAL A 228 73.80 69.04 3.31
C VAL A 228 74.84 69.07 2.20
N PHE A 229 75.10 67.90 1.62
CA PHE A 229 76.01 67.75 0.48
C PHE A 229 75.21 67.23 -0.71
N THR A 230 75.08 68.06 -1.74
CA THR A 230 74.54 67.60 -3.02
C THR A 230 75.68 67.10 -3.89
N ILE A 231 75.56 65.87 -4.34
CA ILE A 231 76.56 65.17 -5.13
C ILE A 231 76.09 65.12 -6.57
N ASP A 232 77.00 65.47 -7.47
CA ASP A 232 76.88 65.26 -8.91
C ASP A 232 78.18 64.63 -9.41
N THR A 233 78.08 63.39 -9.90
CA THR A 233 79.25 62.66 -10.41
C THR A 233 79.14 62.42 -11.89
N LYS A 234 80.28 62.56 -12.58
CA LYS A 234 80.51 61.95 -13.88
C LYS A 234 80.91 60.49 -13.65
N GLY A 235 80.83 59.65 -14.68
CA GLY A 235 81.09 58.21 -14.53
C GLY A 235 82.40 57.92 -13.79
N ILE A 236 82.27 57.44 -12.55
CA ILE A 236 83.38 57.08 -11.68
C ILE A 236 83.88 55.71 -12.14
N PRO A 237 85.13 55.59 -12.60
CA PRO A 237 85.67 54.32 -13.06
C PRO A 237 85.84 53.35 -11.88
N LEU A 238 85.43 52.10 -12.07
CA LEU A 238 85.60 51.03 -11.10
C LEU A 238 86.74 50.09 -11.52
N LEU A 239 87.33 49.38 -10.55
CA LEU A 239 88.44 48.44 -10.78
C LEU A 239 88.08 47.27 -11.72
N ASP A 240 86.79 46.96 -11.88
CA ASP A 240 86.28 45.88 -12.75
C ASP A 240 86.05 46.32 -14.21
N GLY A 241 86.33 47.58 -14.54
CA GLY A 241 86.13 48.17 -15.87
C GLY A 241 84.73 48.74 -16.11
N GLY A 242 83.81 48.61 -15.14
CA GLY A 242 82.54 49.33 -15.14
C GLY A 242 82.69 50.79 -14.71
N TRP A 243 81.56 51.49 -14.66
CA TRP A 243 81.49 52.82 -14.05
C TRP A 243 80.19 53.01 -13.31
N ALA A 244 80.21 53.93 -12.35
CA ALA A 244 79.04 54.26 -11.58
C ALA A 244 78.79 55.77 -11.58
N VAL A 245 77.52 56.14 -11.51
CA VAL A 245 77.09 57.50 -11.24
C VAL A 245 76.33 57.51 -9.94
N VAL A 246 76.77 58.39 -9.06
CA VAL A 246 76.19 58.72 -7.78
C VAL A 246 75.67 60.15 -7.86
N ASN A 247 74.37 60.31 -7.72
CA ASN A 247 73.73 61.62 -7.68
C ASN A 247 72.74 61.69 -6.51
N GLY A 248 72.59 62.87 -5.93
CA GLY A 248 71.56 63.10 -4.91
C GLY A 248 72.08 63.92 -3.74
N GLU A 249 71.50 63.68 -2.58
CA GLU A 249 71.72 64.47 -1.38
C GLU A 249 72.15 63.57 -0.22
N ILE A 250 73.33 63.84 0.37
CA ILE A 250 73.71 63.29 1.67
C ILE A 250 73.18 64.25 2.75
N SER A 251 72.03 63.90 3.32
CA SER A 251 71.44 64.54 4.50
C SER A 251 70.48 63.58 5.18
N LEU A 252 70.10 63.81 6.45
CA LEU A 252 69.11 62.99 7.19
C LEU A 252 67.81 62.65 6.43
N LYS A 253 67.43 63.48 5.44
CA LYS A 253 66.23 63.29 4.59
C LYS A 253 66.56 63.10 3.11
N GLY A 254 67.84 63.22 2.75
CA GLY A 254 68.34 63.09 1.41
C GLY A 254 68.30 61.63 0.94
N VAL A 255 68.20 61.47 -0.38
CA VAL A 255 68.30 60.17 -1.03
C VAL A 255 69.47 60.25 -1.99
N VAL A 256 70.36 59.26 -1.90
CA VAL A 256 71.43 59.07 -2.87
C VAL A 256 70.99 57.99 -3.84
N THR A 257 71.01 58.32 -5.13
CA THR A 257 70.77 57.36 -6.21
C THR A 257 72.10 56.94 -6.81
N LYS A 258 72.37 55.64 -6.73
CA LYS A 258 73.50 55.01 -7.39
C LYS A 258 73.00 54.26 -8.62
N THR A 259 73.60 54.56 -9.76
CA THR A 259 73.37 53.83 -11.01
C THR A 259 74.67 53.16 -11.42
N LEU A 260 74.63 51.83 -11.51
CA LEU A 260 75.76 51.01 -11.94
C LEU A 260 75.65 50.68 -13.42
N PHE A 261 76.71 50.96 -14.16
CA PHE A 261 76.83 50.66 -15.57
C PHE A 261 77.91 49.60 -15.78
N ASN A 262 77.62 48.65 -16.67
CA ASN A 262 78.64 47.71 -17.11
C ASN A 262 79.65 48.39 -18.07
N ALA A 263 80.69 47.65 -18.46
CA ALA A 263 81.70 48.14 -19.42
C ALA A 263 81.11 48.60 -20.77
N ASP A 264 79.93 48.09 -21.17
CA ASP A 264 79.22 48.48 -22.42
C ASP A 264 78.31 49.72 -22.25
N GLY A 265 78.27 50.33 -21.07
CA GLY A 265 77.45 51.50 -20.77
C GLY A 265 75.95 51.22 -20.58
N LYS A 266 75.56 49.95 -20.36
CA LYS A 266 74.18 49.57 -20.01
C LYS A 266 73.98 49.59 -18.51
N ILE A 267 72.84 50.09 -18.06
CA ILE A 267 72.43 50.07 -16.64
C ILE A 267 72.23 48.61 -16.23
N GLN A 268 72.84 48.20 -15.13
CA GLN A 268 72.61 46.89 -14.50
C GLN A 268 71.73 47.02 -13.26
N GLU A 269 72.03 48.02 -12.44
CA GLU A 269 71.37 48.26 -11.16
C GLU A 269 71.15 49.76 -10.98
N GLN A 270 69.95 50.12 -10.53
CA GLN A 270 69.68 51.43 -9.95
C GLN A 270 69.16 51.25 -8.53
N ALA A 271 69.91 51.76 -7.56
CA ALA A 271 69.60 51.64 -6.15
C ALA A 271 69.46 53.01 -5.50
N LYS A 272 68.52 53.11 -4.56
CA LYS A 272 68.35 54.30 -3.73
C LYS A 272 68.71 53.99 -2.29
N TYR A 273 69.50 54.87 -1.72
CA TYR A 273 70.03 54.78 -0.37
C TYR A 273 69.56 55.99 0.43
N ASP A 274 69.31 55.78 1.71
CA ASP A 274 69.24 56.89 2.66
C ASP A 274 70.64 57.31 3.14
N TYR A 275 70.69 58.32 4.01
CA TYR A 275 71.93 58.88 4.55
C TYR A 275 72.76 57.94 5.42
N THR A 276 72.18 56.82 5.88
CA THR A 276 72.90 55.79 6.63
C THR A 276 73.52 54.73 5.71
N GLY A 277 73.21 54.80 4.41
CA GLY A 277 73.57 53.78 3.43
C GLY A 277 72.58 52.62 3.37
N PHE A 278 71.37 52.73 3.93
CA PHE A 278 70.35 51.68 3.82
C PHE A 278 69.68 51.70 2.45
N LYS A 279 69.71 50.57 1.73
CA LYS A 279 69.08 50.39 0.41
C LYS A 279 67.58 50.12 0.57
N PHE A 280 66.73 51.13 0.39
CA PHE A 280 65.27 50.99 0.49
C PHE A 280 64.59 50.67 -0.84
N GLN A 281 65.26 50.90 -1.97
CA GLN A 281 64.76 50.53 -3.29
C GLN A 281 65.88 50.01 -4.17
N ASN A 282 65.59 48.91 -4.88
CA ASN A 282 66.49 48.35 -5.87
C ASN A 282 65.76 47.99 -7.16
N MET A 283 66.27 48.46 -8.29
CA MET A 283 65.76 48.15 -9.61
C MET A 283 66.84 47.46 -10.44
N LEU A 284 66.50 46.27 -10.95
CA LEU A 284 67.38 45.46 -11.79
C LEU A 284 66.92 45.54 -13.24
N PHE A 285 67.88 45.71 -14.15
CA PHE A 285 67.62 45.87 -15.58
C PHE A 285 68.10 44.67 -16.37
N GLY A 286 67.32 44.28 -17.38
CA GLY A 286 67.71 43.24 -18.33
C GLY A 286 68.70 43.76 -19.39
N GLY A 287 69.18 42.87 -20.26
CA GLY A 287 70.13 43.23 -21.33
C GLY A 287 69.59 44.20 -22.39
N ASP A 288 68.27 44.43 -22.40
CA ASP A 288 67.54 45.39 -23.23
C ASP A 288 67.34 46.77 -22.56
N GLY A 289 67.84 46.95 -21.33
CA GLY A 289 67.72 48.19 -20.57
C GLY A 289 66.33 48.41 -19.94
N LYS A 290 65.44 47.42 -19.94
CA LYS A 290 64.15 47.48 -19.24
C LYS A 290 64.26 46.90 -17.84
N ALA A 291 63.48 47.43 -16.89
CA ALA A 291 63.39 46.86 -15.56
C ALA A 291 62.79 45.45 -15.63
N THR A 292 63.49 44.47 -15.08
CA THR A 292 63.02 43.08 -14.98
C THR A 292 62.47 42.80 -13.59
N HIS A 293 63.10 43.41 -12.59
CA HIS A 293 62.74 43.26 -11.19
C HIS A 293 62.80 44.60 -10.46
N ARG A 294 61.88 44.80 -9.53
CA ARG A 294 61.95 45.88 -8.54
C ARG A 294 61.72 45.31 -7.15
N TYR A 295 62.56 45.73 -6.22
CA TYR A 295 62.45 45.43 -4.81
C TYR A 295 62.24 46.73 -4.05
N ASP A 296 61.15 46.80 -3.30
CA ASP A 296 60.91 47.86 -2.33
C ASP A 296 61.11 47.25 -0.93
N PHE A 297 62.21 47.61 -0.28
CA PHE A 297 62.60 47.10 1.03
C PHE A 297 62.07 48.02 2.13
N LYS A 298 61.62 47.42 3.24
CA LYS A 298 61.31 48.13 4.48
C LYS A 298 62.38 47.85 5.53
N LEU A 299 62.42 48.71 6.55
CA LEU A 299 63.39 48.61 7.65
C LEU A 299 63.21 47.33 8.49
N ASP A 300 62.04 46.70 8.45
CA ASP A 300 61.71 45.46 9.17
C ASP A 300 62.07 44.16 8.39
N ASN A 301 62.83 44.29 7.31
CA ASN A 301 63.20 43.23 6.35
C ASN A 301 62.03 42.67 5.51
N SER A 302 60.81 43.19 5.64
CA SER A 302 59.75 42.87 4.67
C SER A 302 60.01 43.58 3.35
N TYR A 303 59.58 42.97 2.25
CA TYR A 303 59.76 43.57 0.93
C TYR A 303 58.65 43.18 -0.03
N THR A 304 58.42 44.05 -1.00
CA THR A 304 57.59 43.73 -2.17
C THR A 304 58.50 43.52 -3.36
N LYS A 305 58.37 42.35 -4.00
CA LYS A 305 59.03 42.02 -5.26
C LYS A 305 58.04 42.22 -6.40
N TYR A 306 58.43 43.02 -7.37
CA TYR A 306 57.73 43.16 -8.64
C TYR A 306 58.54 42.44 -9.72
N ASP A 307 57.91 41.51 -10.41
CA ASP A 307 58.44 40.88 -11.61
C ASP A 307 57.70 41.46 -12.82
N PHE A 308 58.46 42.05 -13.75
CA PHE A 308 57.91 42.67 -14.96
C PHE A 308 58.12 41.73 -16.15
N ALA A 309 57.04 41.36 -16.82
CA ALA A 309 57.11 40.61 -18.07
C ALA A 309 57.30 41.55 -19.26
N ALA A 310 57.82 41.00 -20.36
CA ALA A 310 58.09 41.78 -21.58
C ALA A 310 56.83 42.38 -22.23
N ASP A 311 55.64 41.81 -21.95
CA ASP A 311 54.35 42.24 -22.46
C ASP A 311 53.68 43.35 -21.62
N GLY A 312 54.34 43.80 -20.54
CA GLY A 312 53.84 44.80 -19.61
C GLY A 312 52.95 44.25 -18.50
N SER A 313 52.68 42.93 -18.47
CA SER A 313 52.08 42.30 -17.29
C SER A 313 53.08 42.27 -16.14
N GLN A 314 52.57 42.26 -14.91
CA GLN A 314 53.40 42.26 -13.72
C GLN A 314 52.84 41.33 -12.65
N THR A 315 53.73 40.78 -11.84
CA THR A 315 53.35 40.08 -10.61
C THR A 315 53.93 40.80 -9.41
N ALA A 316 53.10 41.03 -8.40
CA ALA A 316 53.54 41.56 -7.12
C ALA A 316 53.52 40.43 -6.08
N SER A 317 54.68 40.18 -5.48
CA SER A 317 54.85 39.20 -4.41
C SER A 317 55.25 39.95 -3.13
N LEU A 318 54.38 39.90 -2.11
CA LEU A 318 54.66 40.48 -0.81
C LEU A 318 55.29 39.43 0.10
N TYR A 319 56.46 39.75 0.64
CA TYR A 319 57.18 38.89 1.55
C TYR A 319 57.21 39.50 2.96
N GLY A 320 56.91 38.68 3.96
CA GLY A 320 56.96 39.03 5.38
C GLY A 320 58.38 39.18 5.91
N THR A 321 58.48 39.51 7.20
CA THR A 321 59.75 39.76 7.91
C THR A 321 60.65 38.52 8.01
N THR A 322 60.10 37.31 7.84
CA THR A 322 60.87 36.05 7.80
C THR A 322 61.04 35.51 6.37
N GLY A 323 60.74 36.31 5.35
CA GLY A 323 60.89 35.94 3.93
C GLY A 323 59.80 35.00 3.38
N GLN A 324 58.75 34.72 4.14
CA GLN A 324 57.57 33.98 3.71
C GLN A 324 56.69 34.84 2.80
N MET A 325 56.11 34.24 1.75
CA MET A 325 55.14 34.92 0.90
C MET A 325 53.81 35.10 1.65
N ILE A 326 53.25 36.30 1.64
CA ILE A 326 51.98 36.64 2.31
C ILE A 326 50.88 36.89 1.27
N GLU A 327 51.23 37.52 0.15
CA GLU A 327 50.32 37.83 -0.95
C GLU A 327 51.03 37.61 -2.29
N TYR A 328 50.30 37.05 -3.24
CA TYR A 328 50.71 36.92 -4.63
C TYR A 328 49.61 37.43 -5.54
N ALA A 329 49.88 38.53 -6.25
CA ALA A 329 48.93 39.16 -7.15
C ALA A 329 49.47 39.15 -8.59
N LYS A 330 48.62 38.79 -9.56
CA LYS A 330 48.90 38.96 -10.99
C LYS A 330 48.08 40.10 -11.56
N PHE A 331 48.74 40.94 -12.35
CA PHE A 331 48.12 42.03 -13.08
C PHE A 331 48.35 41.82 -14.58
N ASN A 332 47.32 42.06 -15.38
CA ASN A 332 47.49 42.09 -16.83
C ASN A 332 48.23 43.38 -17.27
N ALA A 333 48.53 43.49 -18.57
CA ALA A 333 49.25 44.64 -19.14
C ALA A 333 48.58 46.02 -18.92
N ASN A 334 47.28 46.05 -18.60
CA ASN A 334 46.54 47.28 -18.28
C ASN A 334 46.51 47.59 -16.78
N GLY A 335 47.18 46.79 -15.94
CA GLY A 335 47.18 46.93 -14.49
C GLY A 335 45.93 46.38 -13.79
N PHE A 336 45.05 45.64 -14.49
CA PHE A 336 43.91 44.98 -13.87
C PHE A 336 44.34 43.69 -13.16
N LYS A 337 44.01 43.57 -11.87
CA LYS A 337 44.31 42.38 -11.06
C LYS A 337 43.46 41.20 -11.54
N THR A 338 44.09 40.14 -12.05
CA THR A 338 43.40 38.93 -12.56
C THR A 338 43.42 37.78 -11.56
N LEU A 339 44.39 37.78 -10.64
CA LEU A 339 44.58 36.76 -9.62
C LEU A 339 45.09 37.42 -8.34
N ASP A 340 44.57 36.97 -7.20
CA ASP A 340 45.04 37.35 -5.87
C ASP A 340 45.06 36.12 -4.97
N ILE A 341 46.20 35.80 -4.38
CA ILE A 341 46.34 34.67 -3.45
C ILE A 341 46.92 35.17 -2.15
N PHE A 342 46.28 34.81 -1.04
CA PHE A 342 46.73 35.08 0.31
C PHE A 342 47.25 33.81 0.95
N TYR A 343 48.41 33.88 1.58
CA TYR A 343 49.07 32.73 2.20
C TYR A 343 49.04 32.84 3.73
N GLY A 344 48.85 31.70 4.38
CA GLY A 344 48.98 31.56 5.83
C GLY A 344 50.44 31.51 6.27
N ALA A 345 50.66 31.46 7.59
CA ALA A 345 52.01 31.34 8.16
C ALA A 345 52.73 30.02 7.80
N ASP A 346 51.98 29.00 7.38
CA ASP A 346 52.45 27.70 6.91
C ASP A 346 52.84 27.69 5.42
N GLY A 347 52.65 28.81 4.71
CA GLY A 347 52.91 28.92 3.28
C GLY A 347 51.81 28.33 2.38
N ASN A 348 50.71 27.86 2.94
CA ASN A 348 49.56 27.38 2.17
C ASN A 348 48.62 28.54 1.84
N ALA A 349 47.97 28.48 0.67
CA ALA A 349 46.93 29.45 0.32
C ALA A 349 45.76 29.34 1.32
N THR A 350 45.30 30.47 1.84
CA THR A 350 44.11 30.57 2.71
C THR A 350 42.92 31.11 1.93
N GLN A 351 43.20 32.02 0.98
CA GLN A 351 42.20 32.60 0.09
C GLN A 351 42.78 32.77 -1.31
N GLN A 352 41.95 32.59 -2.33
CA GLN A 352 42.28 32.91 -3.72
C GLN A 352 41.10 33.60 -4.41
N TYR A 353 41.41 34.63 -5.18
CA TYR A 353 40.44 35.36 -6.00
C TYR A 353 40.84 35.25 -7.46
N ASN A 354 39.97 34.68 -8.28
CA ASN A 354 40.11 34.66 -9.74
C ASN A 354 39.16 35.71 -10.32
N PHE A 355 39.71 36.81 -10.83
CA PHE A 355 38.92 37.91 -11.39
C PHE A 355 38.78 37.76 -12.90
N ASN A 356 37.53 37.78 -13.37
CA ASN A 356 37.22 37.86 -14.79
C ASN A 356 37.19 39.33 -15.25
N LEU A 357 37.36 39.54 -16.55
CA LEU A 357 37.34 40.88 -17.17
C LEU A 357 35.99 41.60 -17.02
N ASP A 358 34.89 40.87 -16.87
CA ASP A 358 33.53 41.41 -16.69
C ASP A 358 33.23 41.82 -15.23
N LYS A 359 34.23 41.76 -14.34
CA LYS A 359 34.15 42.01 -12.89
C LYS A 359 33.46 40.91 -12.09
N SER A 360 33.03 39.82 -12.71
CA SER A 360 32.70 38.60 -11.95
C SER A 360 34.00 38.00 -11.38
N TYR A 361 33.88 37.28 -10.27
CA TYR A 361 35.03 36.62 -9.68
C TYR A 361 34.65 35.38 -8.90
N THR A 362 35.58 34.43 -8.84
CA THR A 362 35.47 33.26 -7.97
C THR A 362 36.37 33.47 -6.76
N LYS A 363 35.80 33.41 -5.57
CA LYS A 363 36.53 33.37 -4.31
C LYS A 363 36.66 31.93 -3.85
N TYR A 364 37.88 31.49 -3.60
CA TYR A 364 38.18 30.23 -2.92
C TYR A 364 38.60 30.52 -1.49
N ASP A 365 37.99 29.82 -0.54
CA ASP A 365 38.47 29.77 0.84
C ASP A 365 39.01 28.36 1.10
N PHE A 366 40.29 28.26 1.48
CA PHE A 366 40.96 26.99 1.76
C PHE A 366 41.07 26.79 3.27
N ASN A 367 40.62 25.64 3.74
CA ASN A 367 40.78 25.23 5.12
C ASN A 367 42.11 24.49 5.32
N ALA A 368 42.65 24.53 6.53
CA ALA A 368 43.91 23.85 6.88
C ALA A 368 43.89 22.32 6.64
N ASN A 369 42.72 21.69 6.58
CA ASN A 369 42.57 20.26 6.28
C ASN A 369 42.54 19.92 4.79
N GLY A 370 42.76 20.90 3.90
CA GLY A 370 42.72 20.73 2.44
C GLY A 370 41.33 20.85 1.82
N SER A 371 40.25 20.90 2.61
CA SER A 371 38.91 21.19 2.07
C SER A 371 38.81 22.65 1.63
N GLN A 372 37.98 22.92 0.63
CA GLN A 372 37.84 24.26 0.08
C GLN A 372 36.37 24.59 -0.23
N THR A 373 36.04 25.86 -0.20
CA THR A 373 34.79 26.38 -0.74
C THR A 373 35.09 27.26 -1.95
N ALA A 374 34.22 27.23 -2.96
CA ALA A 374 34.28 28.12 -4.10
C ALA A 374 32.97 28.92 -4.16
N THR A 375 33.07 30.24 -4.17
CA THR A 375 31.92 31.15 -4.25
C THR A 375 32.06 31.99 -5.51
N LEU A 376 31.14 31.83 -6.46
CA LEU A 376 31.09 32.61 -7.69
C LEU A 376 30.22 33.85 -7.50
N TYR A 377 30.83 35.01 -7.62
CA TYR A 377 30.16 36.30 -7.61
C TYR A 377 29.96 36.79 -9.04
N GLY A 378 28.70 37.03 -9.43
CA GLY A 378 28.37 37.59 -10.74
C GLY A 378 28.78 39.06 -10.87
N VAL A 379 28.54 39.65 -12.04
CA VAL A 379 28.92 41.05 -12.39
C VAL A 379 28.37 42.12 -11.45
N ASN A 380 27.31 41.82 -10.69
CA ASN A 380 26.67 42.72 -9.71
C ASN A 380 27.17 42.48 -8.27
N GLY A 381 28.17 41.63 -8.08
CA GLY A 381 28.70 41.26 -6.76
C GLY A 381 27.78 40.35 -5.93
N LYS A 382 26.71 39.80 -6.51
CA LYS A 382 25.87 38.79 -5.84
C LYS A 382 26.38 37.39 -6.12
N ILE A 383 26.21 36.50 -5.15
CA ILE A 383 26.52 35.08 -5.30
C ILE A 383 25.58 34.47 -6.35
N THR A 384 26.15 33.69 -7.26
CA THR A 384 25.43 32.94 -8.31
C THR A 384 25.61 31.44 -8.14
N GLU A 385 26.76 31.01 -7.61
CA GLU A 385 27.07 29.62 -7.28
C GLU A 385 27.89 29.56 -5.98
N TYR A 386 27.64 28.56 -5.16
CA TYR A 386 28.42 28.22 -3.98
C TYR A 386 28.65 26.71 -3.94
N ALA A 387 29.93 26.30 -3.98
CA ALA A 387 30.31 24.90 -3.94
C ALA A 387 31.23 24.59 -2.76
N LYS A 388 31.13 23.38 -2.20
CA LYS A 388 32.08 22.83 -1.24
C LYS A 388 32.79 21.62 -1.83
N PHE A 389 34.06 21.49 -1.52
CA PHE A 389 34.88 20.36 -1.91
C PHE A 389 35.54 19.74 -0.67
N ASN A 390 35.69 18.42 -0.66
CA ASN A 390 36.48 17.74 0.36
C ASN A 390 37.99 17.94 0.09
N ALA A 391 38.84 17.36 0.93
CA ALA A 391 40.31 17.46 0.81
C ALA A 391 40.88 16.82 -0.47
N ASP A 392 40.16 15.88 -1.10
CA ASP A 392 40.55 15.23 -2.36
C ASP A 392 40.07 16.02 -3.59
N GLY A 393 39.40 17.17 -3.40
CA GLY A 393 38.81 17.96 -4.47
C GLY A 393 37.47 17.43 -5.00
N PHE A 394 36.84 16.46 -4.33
CA PHE A 394 35.49 16.00 -4.68
C PHE A 394 34.43 17.02 -4.23
N LYS A 395 33.57 17.47 -5.15
CA LYS A 395 32.47 18.40 -4.86
C LYS A 395 31.41 17.69 -4.00
N THR A 396 31.18 18.16 -2.78
CA THR A 396 30.20 17.58 -1.83
C THR A 396 28.90 18.37 -1.76
N LEU A 397 28.93 19.65 -2.13
CA LEU A 397 27.78 20.55 -2.15
C LEU A 397 27.90 21.49 -3.34
N ASP A 398 26.77 21.79 -3.97
CA ASP A 398 26.65 22.81 -5.00
C ASP A 398 25.31 23.55 -4.87
N ILE A 399 25.32 24.87 -4.78
CA ILE A 399 24.11 25.69 -4.62
C ILE A 399 24.12 26.78 -5.68
N PHE A 400 23.03 26.85 -6.45
CA PHE A 400 22.79 27.89 -7.45
C PHE A 400 21.82 28.92 -6.89
N TYR A 401 22.12 30.21 -7.10
CA TYR A 401 21.32 31.32 -6.62
C TYR A 401 20.67 32.08 -7.78
N GLY A 402 19.40 32.45 -7.60
CA GLY A 402 18.69 33.31 -8.53
C GLY A 402 19.06 34.80 -8.34
N ALA A 403 18.54 35.66 -9.22
CA ALA A 403 18.82 37.11 -9.20
C ALA A 403 18.39 37.83 -7.89
N ASN A 404 17.46 37.22 -7.15
CA ASN A 404 16.99 37.68 -5.83
C ASN A 404 17.92 37.28 -4.68
N GLY A 405 18.99 36.52 -4.94
CA GLY A 405 19.93 36.02 -3.93
C GLY A 405 19.42 34.81 -3.13
N LYS A 406 18.29 34.21 -3.52
CA LYS A 406 17.80 32.95 -2.93
C LYS A 406 18.30 31.75 -3.75
N ALA A 407 18.53 30.62 -3.08
CA ALA A 407 18.84 29.38 -3.76
C ALA A 407 17.68 28.97 -4.69
N VAL A 408 18.00 28.55 -5.90
CA VAL A 408 17.06 27.99 -6.89
C VAL A 408 17.28 26.50 -7.07
N GLN A 409 18.52 26.04 -6.91
CA GLN A 409 18.88 24.62 -6.95
C GLN A 409 19.98 24.34 -5.93
N GLN A 410 19.97 23.14 -5.37
CA GLN A 410 21.05 22.63 -4.51
C GLN A 410 21.30 21.15 -4.80
N TYR A 411 22.56 20.75 -4.82
CA TYR A 411 23.01 19.37 -4.97
C TYR A 411 23.86 18.98 -3.77
N ASN A 412 23.48 17.90 -3.09
CA ASN A 412 24.28 17.26 -2.05
C ASN A 412 24.85 15.97 -2.63
N PHE A 413 26.17 15.89 -2.80
CA PHE A 413 26.83 14.74 -3.39
C PHE A 413 27.45 13.85 -2.31
N ASN A 414 27.19 12.55 -2.41
CA ASN A 414 27.83 11.53 -1.58
C ASN A 414 29.04 10.94 -2.30
N LEU A 415 29.96 10.35 -1.53
CA LEU A 415 31.20 9.77 -2.06
C LEU A 415 30.96 8.58 -3.02
N ASP A 416 29.83 7.89 -2.89
CA ASP A 416 29.42 6.75 -3.72
C ASP A 416 28.78 7.16 -5.07
N LYS A 417 28.80 8.46 -5.40
CA LYS A 417 28.17 9.09 -6.57
C LYS A 417 26.65 9.23 -6.50
N SER A 418 25.99 8.79 -5.43
CA SER A 418 24.60 9.17 -5.18
C SER A 418 24.51 10.67 -4.83
N TYR A 419 23.37 11.29 -5.12
CA TYR A 419 23.17 12.70 -4.79
C TYR A 419 21.71 13.06 -4.59
N THR A 420 21.48 14.10 -3.79
CA THR A 420 20.15 14.70 -3.62
C THR A 420 20.13 16.04 -4.35
N LYS A 421 19.19 16.21 -5.26
CA LYS A 421 18.88 17.48 -5.93
C LYS A 421 17.68 18.13 -5.27
N TYR A 422 17.81 19.38 -4.85
CA TYR A 422 16.72 20.23 -4.42
C TYR A 422 16.44 21.27 -5.50
N ASP A 423 15.17 21.45 -5.86
CA ASP A 423 14.69 22.56 -6.66
C ASP A 423 13.81 23.43 -5.77
N PHE A 424 14.11 24.72 -5.67
CA PHE A 424 13.39 25.68 -4.83
C PHE A 424 12.54 26.61 -5.68
N ALA A 425 11.26 26.71 -5.37
CA ALA A 425 10.36 27.66 -6.01
C ALA A 425 10.42 29.03 -5.31
N ALA A 426 9.96 30.08 -6.02
CA ALA A 426 10.01 31.45 -5.51
C ALA A 426 9.16 31.68 -4.25
N ASP A 427 8.10 30.89 -4.07
CA ASP A 427 7.19 30.92 -2.91
C ASP A 427 7.74 30.20 -1.67
N GLY A 428 8.91 29.56 -1.78
CA GLY A 428 9.55 28.79 -0.71
C GLY A 428 9.19 27.30 -0.70
N SER A 429 8.28 26.84 -1.57
CA SER A 429 8.08 25.40 -1.78
C SER A 429 9.31 24.78 -2.45
N GLN A 430 9.52 23.48 -2.24
CA GLN A 430 10.70 22.79 -2.76
C GLN A 430 10.39 21.36 -3.16
N THR A 431 11.19 20.82 -4.07
CA THR A 431 11.20 19.39 -4.39
C THR A 431 12.57 18.80 -4.14
N ALA A 432 12.63 17.60 -3.54
CA ALA A 432 13.86 16.85 -3.35
C ALA A 432 13.82 15.59 -4.21
N SER A 433 14.85 15.38 -5.03
CA SER A 433 15.03 14.19 -5.86
C SER A 433 16.31 13.48 -5.43
N LEU A 434 16.20 12.26 -4.93
CA LEU A 434 17.34 11.42 -4.57
C LEU A 434 17.71 10.52 -5.76
N TYR A 435 18.98 10.53 -6.13
CA TYR A 435 19.53 9.71 -7.21
C TYR A 435 20.53 8.71 -6.64
N GLY A 436 20.38 7.44 -7.01
CA GLY A 436 21.28 6.36 -6.63
C GLY A 436 22.62 6.41 -7.36
N THR A 437 23.49 5.45 -7.07
CA THR A 437 24.88 5.39 -7.57
C THR A 437 25.00 5.22 -9.09
N THR A 438 23.93 4.79 -9.79
CA THR A 438 23.90 4.69 -11.26
C THR A 438 23.15 5.85 -11.93
N GLY A 439 22.78 6.90 -11.16
CA GLY A 439 22.08 8.09 -11.67
C GLY A 439 20.56 7.91 -11.86
N GLN A 440 20.00 6.79 -11.42
CA GLN A 440 18.56 6.53 -11.38
C GLN A 440 17.93 7.23 -10.18
N MET A 441 16.75 7.83 -10.36
CA MET A 441 15.98 8.40 -9.25
C MET A 441 15.46 7.27 -8.35
N THR A 442 15.65 7.38 -7.03
CA THR A 442 15.18 6.42 -6.03
C THR A 442 14.08 6.99 -5.14
N GLU A 443 14.04 8.30 -4.96
CA GLU A 443 13.00 9.01 -4.19
C GLU A 443 12.71 10.39 -4.82
N TYR A 444 11.46 10.81 -4.79
CA TYR A 444 11.01 12.14 -5.17
C TYR A 444 9.99 12.67 -4.17
N ALA A 445 10.31 13.76 -3.49
CA ALA A 445 9.46 14.37 -2.49
C ALA A 445 9.12 15.84 -2.84
N LYS A 446 7.88 16.26 -2.57
CA LYS A 446 7.47 17.67 -2.65
C LYS A 446 7.16 18.21 -1.25
N PHE A 447 7.58 19.44 -1.00
CA PHE A 447 7.33 20.15 0.25
C PHE A 447 6.64 21.47 -0.05
N ASN A 448 5.65 21.84 0.77
CA ASN A 448 5.07 23.17 0.70
C ASN A 448 6.02 24.24 1.26
N ALA A 449 5.63 25.51 1.18
CA ALA A 449 6.44 26.65 1.64
C ALA A 449 6.80 26.64 3.14
N ASN A 450 6.08 25.86 3.96
CA ASN A 450 6.34 25.69 5.39
C ASN A 450 7.24 24.47 5.68
N GLY A 451 7.73 23.78 4.65
CA GLY A 451 8.55 22.58 4.78
C GLY A 451 7.76 21.30 5.08
N PHE A 452 6.42 21.31 5.01
CA PHE A 452 5.62 20.09 5.17
C PHE A 452 5.64 19.27 3.89
N LYS A 453 6.01 17.98 4.00
CA LYS A 453 6.03 17.03 2.89
C LYS A 453 4.59 16.75 2.43
N THR A 454 4.28 17.03 1.16
CA THR A 454 2.95 16.86 0.54
C THR A 454 2.88 15.66 -0.40
N LEU A 455 4.03 15.24 -0.93
CA LEU A 455 4.17 14.09 -1.81
C LEU A 455 5.49 13.40 -1.51
N ASP A 456 5.49 12.07 -1.56
CA ASP A 456 6.69 11.25 -1.51
C ASP A 456 6.54 10.05 -2.45
N ILE A 457 7.49 9.82 -3.35
CA ILE A 457 7.46 8.73 -4.32
C ILE A 457 8.77 7.98 -4.25
N PHE A 458 8.71 6.67 -4.05
CA PHE A 458 9.86 5.78 -4.07
C PHE A 458 9.89 5.02 -5.40
N TYR A 459 11.07 4.89 -5.99
CA TYR A 459 11.29 4.24 -7.27
C TYR A 459 12.12 2.97 -7.12
N GLY A 460 11.76 1.93 -7.87
CA GLY A 460 12.54 0.71 -7.99
C GLY A 460 13.71 0.86 -8.95
N ALA A 461 14.53 -0.20 -9.06
CA ALA A 461 15.70 -0.22 -9.94
C ALA A 461 15.37 -0.05 -11.45
N ASN A 462 14.12 -0.29 -11.84
CA ASN A 462 13.61 -0.09 -13.20
C ASN A 462 13.11 1.35 -13.48
N GLY A 463 13.26 2.27 -12.53
CA GLY A 463 12.78 3.65 -12.64
C GLY A 463 11.27 3.83 -12.52
N LYS A 464 10.51 2.79 -12.17
CA LYS A 464 9.07 2.89 -11.90
C LYS A 464 8.82 3.09 -10.42
N ALA A 465 7.76 3.83 -10.08
CA ALA A 465 7.33 4.00 -8.70
C ALA A 465 6.97 2.64 -8.08
N THR A 466 7.42 2.38 -6.86
CA THR A 466 7.05 1.22 -6.04
C THR A 466 6.10 1.63 -4.92
N GLN A 467 6.25 2.85 -4.42
CA GLN A 467 5.38 3.42 -3.39
C GLN A 467 5.17 4.92 -3.66
N GLN A 468 3.99 5.44 -3.31
CA GLN A 468 3.71 6.87 -3.32
C GLN A 468 2.86 7.26 -2.11
N TYR A 469 3.15 8.38 -1.49
CA TYR A 469 2.41 8.94 -0.36
C TYR A 469 1.93 10.34 -0.73
N ASN A 470 0.61 10.55 -0.69
CA ASN A 470 -0.01 11.86 -0.85
C ASN A 470 -0.46 12.35 0.53
N PHE A 471 0.22 13.35 1.09
CA PHE A 471 -0.07 13.88 2.41
C PHE A 471 -0.97 15.12 2.33
N ASN A 472 -2.07 15.10 3.07
CA ASN A 472 -2.93 16.25 3.26
C ASN A 472 -2.44 17.09 4.45
N LEU A 473 -2.85 18.36 4.49
CA LEU A 473 -2.50 19.30 5.56
C LEU A 473 -3.01 18.90 6.95
N ASP A 474 -4.10 18.13 7.00
CA ASP A 474 -4.71 17.62 8.25
C ASP A 474 -4.02 16.35 8.80
N LYS A 475 -2.90 15.95 8.19
CA LYS A 475 -2.11 14.74 8.48
C LYS A 475 -2.74 13.42 8.01
N SER A 476 -3.91 13.46 7.36
CA SER A 476 -4.38 12.30 6.60
C SER A 476 -3.48 12.07 5.37
N TYR A 477 -3.40 10.84 4.89
CA TYR A 477 -2.60 10.55 3.71
C TYR A 477 -3.10 9.32 2.96
N THR A 478 -2.86 9.29 1.65
CA THR A 478 -3.05 8.10 0.83
C THR A 478 -1.71 7.49 0.49
N LYS A 479 -1.52 6.22 0.84
CA LYS A 479 -0.39 5.39 0.42
C LYS A 479 -0.79 4.55 -0.79
N TYR A 480 -0.02 4.64 -1.86
CA TYR A 480 -0.10 3.78 -3.02
C TYR A 480 1.08 2.81 -2.99
N ASP A 481 0.80 1.52 -3.12
CA ASP A 481 1.79 0.48 -3.36
C ASP A 481 1.61 -0.03 -4.80
N PHE A 482 2.65 0.08 -5.62
CA PHE A 482 2.64 -0.33 -7.03
C PHE A 482 3.39 -1.65 -7.20
N ALA A 483 2.73 -2.64 -7.79
CA ALA A 483 3.35 -3.90 -8.14
C ALA A 483 4.07 -3.81 -9.50
N ALA A 484 5.00 -4.73 -9.75
CA ALA A 484 5.79 -4.74 -10.97
C ALA A 484 4.96 -4.99 -12.24
N ASP A 485 3.79 -5.64 -12.11
CA ASP A 485 2.84 -5.91 -13.19
C ASP A 485 1.95 -4.71 -13.53
N GLY A 486 2.06 -3.60 -12.79
CA GLY A 486 1.25 -2.39 -12.97
C GLY A 486 0.01 -2.33 -12.10
N SER A 487 -0.36 -3.41 -11.39
CA SER A 487 -1.43 -3.35 -10.39
C SER A 487 -1.04 -2.47 -9.21
N GLN A 488 -2.03 -1.88 -8.54
CA GLN A 488 -1.78 -0.96 -7.42
C GLN A 488 -2.76 -1.15 -6.28
N THR A 489 -2.31 -0.86 -5.07
CA THR A 489 -3.13 -0.79 -3.86
C THR A 489 -3.11 0.63 -3.33
N ALA A 490 -4.28 1.23 -3.07
CA ALA A 490 -4.41 2.53 -2.43
C ALA A 490 -4.96 2.35 -1.02
N THR A 491 -4.27 2.92 -0.03
CA THR A 491 -4.59 2.81 1.39
C THR A 491 -4.73 4.21 1.96
N LEU A 492 -5.94 4.59 2.38
CA LEU A 492 -6.22 5.90 2.96
C LEU A 492 -6.16 5.84 4.48
N TYR A 493 -5.36 6.72 5.07
CA TYR A 493 -5.23 6.89 6.51
C TYR A 493 -5.83 8.22 6.94
N GLY A 494 -6.67 8.20 7.98
CA GLY A 494 -7.27 9.38 8.59
C GLY A 494 -6.27 10.21 9.41
N THR A 495 -6.75 11.30 10.00
CA THR A 495 -5.94 12.27 10.74
C THR A 495 -5.28 11.73 12.02
N THR A 496 -5.76 10.60 12.55
CA THR A 496 -5.14 9.90 13.71
C THR A 496 -4.33 8.68 13.28
N GLY A 497 -4.07 8.49 11.98
CA GLY A 497 -3.31 7.35 11.44
C GLY A 497 -4.09 6.04 11.35
N GLN A 498 -5.40 6.06 11.57
CA GLN A 498 -6.30 4.92 11.38
C GLN A 498 -6.57 4.68 9.91
N LEU A 499 -6.68 3.42 9.50
CA LEU A 499 -7.12 3.04 8.16
C LEU A 499 -8.60 3.42 7.96
N THR A 500 -8.94 4.12 6.89
CA THR A 500 -10.32 4.51 6.56
C THR A 500 -10.82 3.89 5.26
N GLU A 501 -9.93 3.67 4.29
CA GLU A 501 -10.25 3.04 3.01
C GLU A 501 -9.07 2.19 2.52
N TYR A 502 -9.36 1.05 1.90
CA TYR A 502 -8.38 0.18 1.25
C TYR A 502 -8.94 -0.29 -0.09
N ALA A 503 -8.28 0.12 -1.18
CA ALA A 503 -8.70 -0.21 -2.53
C ALA A 503 -7.60 -0.94 -3.31
N LYS A 504 -7.97 -1.93 -4.12
CA LYS A 504 -7.06 -2.57 -5.08
C LYS A 504 -7.49 -2.27 -6.50
N PHE A 505 -6.52 -2.13 -7.38
CA PHE A 505 -6.72 -1.91 -8.81
C PHE A 505 -5.88 -2.92 -9.59
N ASN A 506 -6.39 -3.39 -10.71
CA ASN A 506 -5.61 -4.20 -11.64
C ASN A 506 -4.63 -3.33 -12.45
N ALA A 507 -3.86 -3.95 -13.35
CA ALA A 507 -2.86 -3.27 -14.18
C ALA A 507 -3.44 -2.23 -15.16
N ASP A 508 -4.73 -2.32 -15.50
CA ASP A 508 -5.44 -1.36 -16.35
C ASP A 508 -6.04 -0.18 -15.56
N GLY A 509 -5.85 -0.16 -14.23
CA GLY A 509 -6.42 0.85 -13.34
C GLY A 509 -7.89 0.61 -12.98
N PHE A 510 -8.45 -0.56 -13.28
CA PHE A 510 -9.81 -0.93 -12.85
C PHE A 510 -9.81 -1.34 -11.37
N LYS A 511 -10.67 -0.72 -10.57
CA LYS A 511 -10.83 -1.02 -9.14
C LYS A 511 -11.47 -2.41 -8.98
N THR A 512 -10.77 -3.35 -8.33
CA THR A 512 -11.22 -4.74 -8.11
C THR A 512 -11.72 -4.99 -6.68
N LEU A 513 -11.26 -4.17 -5.73
CA LEU A 513 -11.65 -4.24 -4.32
C LEU A 513 -11.72 -2.84 -3.74
N ASP A 514 -12.69 -2.61 -2.86
CA ASP A 514 -12.80 -1.39 -2.06
C ASP A 514 -13.33 -1.71 -0.68
N ILE A 515 -12.64 -1.33 0.39
CA ILE A 515 -13.04 -1.61 1.78
C ILE A 515 -13.02 -0.30 2.56
N PHE A 516 -14.14 0.05 3.17
CA PHE A 516 -14.27 1.18 4.07
C PHE A 516 -14.20 0.71 5.52
N TYR A 517 -13.48 1.43 6.36
CA TYR A 517 -13.26 1.12 7.76
C TYR A 517 -13.90 2.18 8.66
N GLY A 518 -14.55 1.72 9.73
CA GLY A 518 -15.08 2.59 10.77
C GLY A 518 -13.98 3.10 11.72
N ALA A 519 -14.36 3.98 12.65
CA ALA A 519 -13.43 4.57 13.63
C ALA A 519 -12.74 3.54 14.56
N ASN A 520 -13.31 2.34 14.69
CA ASN A 520 -12.74 1.22 15.45
C ASN A 520 -11.75 0.34 14.65
N GLY A 521 -11.44 0.72 13.40
CA GLY A 521 -10.54 -0.05 12.52
C GLY A 521 -11.15 -1.32 11.93
N LYS A 522 -12.45 -1.57 12.10
CA LYS A 522 -13.16 -2.68 11.47
C LYS A 522 -13.81 -2.23 10.16
N ALA A 523 -13.89 -3.14 9.18
CA ALA A 523 -14.61 -2.87 7.93
C ALA A 523 -16.09 -2.61 8.23
N VAL A 524 -16.66 -1.58 7.58
CA VAL A 524 -18.09 -1.24 7.61
C VAL A 524 -18.74 -1.55 6.26
N GLN A 525 -17.98 -1.43 5.17
CA GLN A 525 -18.41 -1.78 3.83
C GLN A 525 -17.26 -2.40 3.04
N GLN A 526 -17.57 -3.34 2.15
CA GLN A 526 -16.62 -3.89 1.18
C GLN A 526 -17.30 -4.08 -0.17
N TYR A 527 -16.60 -3.79 -1.25
CA TYR A 527 -17.02 -4.00 -2.62
C TYR A 527 -16.01 -4.88 -3.34
N ASN A 528 -16.46 -6.00 -3.88
CA ASN A 528 -15.67 -6.87 -4.74
C ASN A 528 -16.17 -6.70 -6.17
N PHE A 529 -15.37 -6.08 -7.03
CA PHE A 529 -15.73 -5.77 -8.41
C PHE A 529 -15.17 -6.80 -9.38
N ASN A 530 -16.03 -7.31 -10.26
CA ASN A 530 -15.64 -8.16 -11.38
C ASN A 530 -15.40 -7.33 -12.64
N LEU A 531 -14.62 -7.87 -13.59
CA LEU A 531 -14.29 -7.19 -14.84
C LEU A 531 -15.51 -6.89 -15.72
N ASP A 532 -16.59 -7.67 -15.59
CA ASP A 532 -17.83 -7.52 -16.34
C ASP A 532 -18.77 -6.43 -15.78
N LYS A 533 -18.30 -5.66 -14.78
CA LYS A 533 -19.02 -4.63 -14.02
C LYS A 533 -20.03 -5.15 -12.99
N SER A 534 -20.19 -6.46 -12.83
CA SER A 534 -20.88 -7.01 -11.67
C SER A 534 -20.04 -6.80 -10.40
N TYR A 535 -20.69 -6.73 -9.24
CA TYR A 535 -19.98 -6.59 -7.97
C TYR A 535 -20.78 -7.10 -6.78
N THR A 536 -20.08 -7.53 -5.75
CA THR A 536 -20.69 -7.86 -4.45
C THR A 536 -20.41 -6.75 -3.46
N LYS A 537 -21.47 -6.17 -2.88
CA LYS A 537 -21.40 -5.24 -1.76
C LYS A 537 -21.64 -5.98 -0.46
N TYR A 538 -20.73 -5.86 0.48
CA TYR A 538 -20.87 -6.30 1.86
C TYR A 538 -21.11 -5.09 2.76
N ASP A 539 -22.12 -5.15 3.59
CA ASP A 539 -22.35 -4.22 4.70
C ASP A 539 -22.15 -4.98 6.02
N PHE A 540 -21.20 -4.52 6.85
CA PHE A 540 -20.86 -5.15 8.12
C PHE A 540 -21.45 -4.36 9.29
N ALA A 541 -22.16 -5.04 10.18
CA ALA A 541 -22.68 -4.46 11.41
C ALA A 541 -21.63 -4.54 12.53
N ALA A 542 -21.80 -3.69 13.56
CA ALA A 542 -20.88 -3.63 14.70
C ALA A 542 -20.82 -4.93 15.52
N ASP A 543 -21.90 -5.73 15.51
CA ASP A 543 -22.01 -7.02 16.19
C ASP A 543 -21.34 -8.18 15.41
N GLY A 544 -20.81 -7.93 14.21
CA GLY A 544 -20.19 -8.92 13.34
C GLY A 544 -21.15 -9.58 12.35
N SER A 545 -22.46 -9.31 12.41
CA SER A 545 -23.39 -9.72 11.35
C SER A 545 -23.10 -8.96 10.05
N GLN A 546 -23.47 -9.54 8.91
CA GLN A 546 -23.20 -8.92 7.61
C GLN A 546 -24.32 -9.18 6.61
N THR A 547 -24.46 -8.27 5.66
CA THR A 547 -25.32 -8.42 4.49
C THR A 547 -24.45 -8.43 3.23
N ALA A 548 -24.65 -9.39 2.33
CA ALA A 548 -24.01 -9.42 1.02
C ALA A 548 -25.08 -9.20 -0.06
N THR A 549 -24.86 -8.22 -0.93
CA THR A 549 -25.73 -7.92 -2.07
C THR A 549 -24.92 -8.05 -3.35
N LEU A 550 -25.28 -9.00 -4.21
CA LEU A 550 -24.68 -9.18 -5.52
C LEU A 550 -25.44 -8.37 -6.56
N TYR A 551 -24.73 -7.52 -7.27
CA TYR A 551 -25.22 -6.70 -8.37
C TYR A 551 -24.72 -7.26 -9.69
N GLY A 552 -25.63 -7.47 -10.65
CA GLY A 552 -25.32 -7.89 -12.01
C GLY A 552 -24.68 -6.78 -12.85
N THR A 553 -24.38 -7.09 -14.11
CA THR A 553 -23.66 -6.19 -15.04
C THR A 553 -24.41 -4.91 -15.41
N THR A 554 -25.73 -4.84 -15.17
CA THR A 554 -26.55 -3.63 -15.37
C THR A 554 -26.90 -2.91 -14.07
N GLY A 555 -26.32 -3.32 -12.93
CA GLY A 555 -26.57 -2.72 -11.62
C GLY A 555 -27.85 -3.18 -10.91
N GLN A 556 -28.52 -4.20 -11.43
CA GLN A 556 -29.65 -4.87 -10.78
C GLN A 556 -29.15 -5.84 -9.69
N ILE A 557 -29.92 -6.03 -8.62
CA ILE A 557 -29.61 -7.06 -7.61
C ILE A 557 -29.93 -8.44 -8.20
N THR A 558 -29.02 -9.40 -8.06
CA THR A 558 -29.23 -10.81 -8.46
C THR A 558 -29.26 -11.76 -7.26
N GLU A 559 -28.60 -11.40 -6.16
CA GLU A 559 -28.64 -12.15 -4.89
C GLU A 559 -28.56 -11.16 -3.70
N TYR A 560 -29.31 -11.46 -2.64
CA TYR A 560 -29.26 -10.74 -1.37
C TYR A 560 -29.22 -11.74 -0.22
N ALA A 561 -28.12 -11.78 0.52
CA ALA A 561 -27.92 -12.70 1.63
C ALA A 561 -27.64 -11.96 2.94
N LYS A 562 -28.24 -12.43 4.04
CA LYS A 562 -27.90 -11.99 5.41
C LYS A 562 -27.20 -13.10 6.16
N PHE A 563 -26.23 -12.73 6.96
CA PHE A 563 -25.46 -13.63 7.82
C PHE A 563 -25.50 -13.14 9.26
N ASN A 564 -25.56 -14.07 10.20
CA ASN A 564 -25.40 -13.74 11.61
C ASN A 564 -23.93 -13.48 11.98
N ALA A 565 -23.67 -13.08 13.23
CA ALA A 565 -22.33 -12.78 13.73
C ALA A 565 -21.33 -13.96 13.69
N ASN A 566 -21.82 -15.19 13.55
CA ASN A 566 -20.98 -16.39 13.40
C ASN A 566 -20.69 -16.72 11.92
N GLY A 567 -21.17 -15.91 10.98
CA GLY A 567 -20.98 -16.12 9.54
C GLY A 567 -21.95 -17.12 8.90
N ASN A 568 -23.00 -17.58 9.60
CA ASN A 568 -24.01 -18.47 9.03
C ASN A 568 -25.09 -17.65 8.29
N LYS A 569 -25.50 -18.06 7.08
CA LYS A 569 -26.65 -17.45 6.38
C LYS A 569 -27.92 -17.60 7.23
N THR A 570 -28.70 -16.52 7.32
CA THR A 570 -30.04 -16.50 7.93
C THR A 570 -31.13 -16.20 6.90
N LEU A 571 -30.76 -15.55 5.80
CA LEU A 571 -31.63 -15.23 4.69
C LEU A 571 -30.81 -15.26 3.40
N ASP A 572 -31.39 -15.76 2.31
CA ASP A 572 -30.79 -15.75 0.98
C ASP A 572 -31.89 -15.59 -0.08
N ILE A 573 -31.83 -14.54 -0.90
CA ILE A 573 -32.85 -14.22 -1.90
C ILE A 573 -32.20 -14.08 -3.27
N PHE A 574 -32.69 -14.81 -4.26
CA PHE A 574 -32.27 -14.71 -5.65
C PHE A 574 -33.28 -13.92 -6.45
N TYR A 575 -32.82 -13.00 -7.29
CA TYR A 575 -33.67 -12.13 -8.09
C TYR A 575 -33.55 -12.44 -9.58
N GLY A 576 -34.67 -12.35 -10.29
CA GLY A 576 -34.74 -12.44 -11.74
C GLY A 576 -34.33 -11.13 -12.42
N ALA A 577 -34.30 -11.15 -13.76
CA ALA A 577 -33.96 -9.98 -14.56
C ALA A 577 -34.98 -8.82 -14.43
N ASP A 578 -36.19 -9.09 -13.94
CA ASP A 578 -37.24 -8.11 -13.67
C ASP A 578 -37.13 -7.47 -12.27
N GLY A 579 -36.12 -7.85 -11.48
CA GLY A 579 -35.90 -7.37 -10.11
C GLY A 579 -36.82 -8.00 -9.07
N LYS A 580 -37.59 -9.04 -9.42
CA LYS A 580 -38.42 -9.80 -8.46
C LYS A 580 -37.68 -11.01 -7.93
N ALA A 581 -37.99 -11.42 -6.70
CA ALA A 581 -37.46 -12.65 -6.13
C ALA A 581 -37.94 -13.86 -6.94
N THR A 582 -37.04 -14.79 -7.23
CA THR A 582 -37.32 -16.09 -7.86
C THR A 582 -37.20 -17.22 -6.85
N GLN A 583 -36.28 -17.08 -5.89
CA GLN A 583 -36.07 -18.02 -4.80
C GLN A 583 -35.74 -17.25 -3.51
N GLN A 584 -36.19 -17.76 -2.36
CA GLN A 584 -35.80 -17.25 -1.05
C GLN A 584 -35.59 -18.41 -0.08
N TYR A 585 -34.55 -18.33 0.73
CA TYR A 585 -34.24 -19.29 1.79
C TYR A 585 -34.22 -18.56 3.13
N ASN A 586 -35.04 -19.02 4.07
CA ASN A 586 -35.03 -18.57 5.46
C ASN A 586 -34.40 -19.65 6.32
N PHE A 587 -33.20 -19.41 6.85
CA PHE A 587 -32.46 -20.40 7.64
C PHE A 587 -32.65 -20.14 9.14
N ASN A 588 -33.02 -21.18 9.87
CA ASN A 588 -33.06 -21.17 11.32
C ASN A 588 -31.71 -21.59 11.91
N LEU A 589 -31.52 -21.28 13.20
CA LEU A 589 -30.26 -21.55 13.90
C LEU A 589 -29.97 -23.05 14.07
N ASP A 590 -31.01 -23.90 14.05
CA ASP A 590 -30.95 -25.35 14.19
C ASP A 590 -30.67 -26.09 12.86
N LYS A 591 -30.37 -25.36 11.79
CA LYS A 591 -30.16 -25.83 10.40
C LYS A 591 -31.43 -26.21 9.64
N SER A 592 -32.62 -26.12 10.24
CA SER A 592 -33.86 -26.16 9.47
C SER A 592 -33.99 -24.89 8.61
N TYR A 593 -34.71 -24.99 7.49
CA TYR A 593 -34.93 -23.84 6.62
C TYR A 593 -36.20 -23.95 5.80
N THR A 594 -36.73 -22.81 5.39
CA THR A 594 -37.82 -22.73 4.42
C THR A 594 -37.29 -22.22 3.11
N LYS A 595 -37.53 -22.96 2.03
CA LYS A 595 -37.30 -22.53 0.65
C LYS A 595 -38.61 -22.06 0.04
N TYR A 596 -38.64 -20.83 -0.47
CA TYR A 596 -39.70 -20.29 -1.29
C TYR A 596 -39.23 -20.27 -2.75
N ASP A 597 -40.05 -20.81 -3.65
CA ASP A 597 -39.91 -20.68 -5.10
C ASP A 597 -41.04 -19.79 -5.60
N PHE A 598 -40.71 -18.66 -6.22
CA PHE A 598 -41.68 -17.68 -6.73
C PHE A 598 -41.77 -17.80 -8.25
N ALA A 599 -42.99 -17.96 -8.77
CA ALA A 599 -43.26 -17.94 -10.20
C ALA A 599 -43.49 -16.51 -10.69
N ALA A 600 -43.31 -16.29 -12.01
CA ALA A 600 -43.46 -14.98 -12.63
C ALA A 600 -44.89 -14.41 -12.53
N ASP A 601 -45.90 -15.27 -12.39
CA ASP A 601 -47.30 -14.89 -12.21
C ASP A 601 -47.66 -14.48 -10.76
N GLY A 602 -46.69 -14.56 -9.84
CA GLY A 602 -46.87 -14.25 -8.42
C GLY A 602 -47.29 -15.45 -7.56
N SER A 603 -47.55 -16.62 -8.14
CA SER A 603 -47.74 -17.85 -7.37
C SER A 603 -46.43 -18.28 -6.69
N GLN A 604 -46.53 -19.02 -5.59
CA GLN A 604 -45.35 -19.42 -4.82
C GLN A 604 -45.48 -20.84 -4.27
N THR A 605 -44.34 -21.52 -4.13
CA THR A 605 -44.23 -22.79 -3.41
C THR A 605 -43.35 -22.58 -2.19
N ALA A 606 -43.80 -23.01 -1.01
CA ALA A 606 -43.01 -23.02 0.22
C ALA A 606 -42.68 -24.47 0.60
N THR A 607 -41.39 -24.74 0.80
CA THR A 607 -40.85 -26.07 1.10
C THR A 607 -40.07 -25.99 2.40
N LEU A 608 -40.54 -26.62 3.47
CA LEU A 608 -39.86 -26.65 4.77
C LEU A 608 -38.98 -27.89 4.90
N TYR A 609 -37.73 -27.65 5.30
CA TYR A 609 -36.75 -28.68 5.58
C TYR A 609 -36.41 -28.69 7.06
N GLY A 610 -36.42 -29.88 7.66
CA GLY A 610 -36.02 -30.10 9.05
C GLY A 610 -34.50 -30.01 9.26
N THR A 611 -34.06 -30.25 10.50
CA THR A 611 -32.66 -30.08 10.92
C THR A 611 -31.66 -31.05 10.27
N THR A 612 -32.13 -32.15 9.67
CA THR A 612 -31.31 -33.09 8.90
C THR A 612 -31.47 -32.93 7.39
N GLY A 613 -32.13 -31.86 6.93
CA GLY A 613 -32.38 -31.60 5.51
C GLY A 613 -33.51 -32.44 4.89
N GLN A 614 -34.30 -33.13 5.70
CA GLN A 614 -35.50 -33.85 5.29
C GLN A 614 -36.65 -32.88 5.02
N LEU A 615 -37.47 -33.15 4.00
CA LEU A 615 -38.70 -32.40 3.75
C LEU A 615 -39.72 -32.68 4.86
N THR A 616 -40.32 -31.65 5.44
CA THR A 616 -41.37 -31.78 6.48
C THR A 616 -42.72 -31.23 6.04
N GLU A 617 -42.72 -30.19 5.20
CA GLU A 617 -43.95 -29.59 4.64
C GLU A 617 -43.68 -29.08 3.22
N TYR A 618 -44.66 -29.24 2.33
CA TYR A 618 -44.68 -28.69 0.99
C TYR A 618 -46.03 -28.04 0.71
N ALA A 619 -46.03 -26.71 0.55
CA ALA A 619 -47.24 -25.92 0.33
C ALA A 619 -47.17 -25.14 -0.98
N LYS A 620 -48.28 -25.10 -1.73
CA LYS A 620 -48.44 -24.23 -2.90
C LYS A 620 -49.47 -23.14 -2.63
N PHE A 621 -49.20 -21.96 -3.17
CA PHE A 621 -50.07 -20.79 -3.09
C PHE A 621 -50.28 -20.23 -4.49
N ASN A 622 -51.49 -19.75 -4.77
CA ASN A 622 -51.77 -19.03 -6.01
C ASN A 622 -51.23 -17.59 -5.97
N ALA A 623 -51.38 -16.86 -7.08
CA ALA A 623 -50.90 -15.47 -7.21
C ALA A 623 -51.49 -14.45 -6.21
N ASN A 624 -52.62 -14.79 -5.55
CA ASN A 624 -53.25 -13.96 -4.52
C ASN A 624 -52.80 -14.36 -3.10
N GLY A 625 -51.87 -15.31 -2.96
CA GLY A 625 -51.41 -15.82 -1.67
C GLY A 625 -52.36 -16.83 -1.02
N PHE A 626 -53.37 -17.34 -1.72
CA PHE A 626 -54.26 -18.39 -1.21
C PHE A 626 -53.59 -19.76 -1.34
N LYS A 627 -53.48 -20.51 -0.22
CA LYS A 627 -52.90 -21.85 -0.17
C LYS A 627 -53.81 -22.83 -0.95
N THR A 628 -53.29 -23.49 -1.97
CA THR A 628 -54.04 -24.45 -2.83
C THR A 628 -53.67 -25.90 -2.53
N LEU A 629 -52.49 -26.15 -1.95
CA LEU A 629 -51.98 -27.46 -1.62
C LEU A 629 -51.14 -27.37 -0.35
N ASP A 630 -51.23 -28.39 0.50
CA ASP A 630 -50.35 -28.57 1.66
C ASP A 630 -50.07 -30.06 1.86
N ILE A 631 -48.80 -30.45 2.00
CA ILE A 631 -48.40 -31.85 2.19
C ILE A 631 -47.42 -31.91 3.36
N PHE A 632 -47.73 -32.73 4.36
CA PHE A 632 -46.87 -32.97 5.51
C PHE A 632 -46.14 -34.31 5.36
N TYR A 633 -44.86 -34.33 5.66
CA TYR A 633 -44.00 -35.50 5.50
C TYR A 633 -43.53 -36.04 6.85
N GLY A 634 -43.49 -37.37 6.96
CA GLY A 634 -42.92 -38.08 8.10
C GLY A 634 -41.39 -38.12 8.07
N ALA A 635 -40.79 -38.67 9.12
CA ALA A 635 -39.34 -38.82 9.22
C ALA A 635 -38.72 -39.74 8.14
N ASP A 636 -39.53 -40.59 7.50
CA ASP A 636 -39.14 -41.47 6.39
C ASP A 636 -39.22 -40.79 5.01
N GLY A 637 -39.59 -39.51 4.97
CA GLY A 637 -39.74 -38.74 3.73
C GLY A 637 -41.02 -39.05 2.94
N LYS A 638 -41.96 -39.82 3.50
CA LYS A 638 -43.27 -40.08 2.89
C LYS A 638 -44.32 -39.10 3.39
N ALA A 639 -45.30 -38.78 2.55
CA ALA A 639 -46.43 -37.96 2.96
C ALA A 639 -47.24 -38.70 4.05
N THR A 640 -47.63 -37.97 5.09
CA THR A 640 -48.52 -38.43 6.17
C THR A 640 -49.89 -37.79 6.05
N GLN A 641 -49.94 -36.55 5.57
CA GLN A 641 -51.17 -35.81 5.33
C GLN A 641 -51.03 -34.96 4.05
N GLN A 642 -52.13 -34.78 3.33
CA GLN A 642 -52.22 -33.84 2.22
C GLN A 642 -53.57 -33.12 2.24
N TYR A 643 -53.58 -31.83 1.92
CA TYR A 643 -54.75 -30.99 1.82
C TYR A 643 -54.80 -30.35 0.44
N ASN A 644 -55.87 -30.60 -0.31
CA ASN A 644 -56.15 -29.93 -1.58
C ASN A 644 -57.24 -28.89 -1.35
N PHE A 645 -56.92 -27.60 -1.42
CA PHE A 645 -57.85 -26.51 -1.14
C PHE A 645 -58.43 -25.91 -2.42
N ASN A 646 -59.74 -25.74 -2.43
CA ASN A 646 -60.46 -25.05 -3.49
C ASN A 646 -60.73 -23.59 -3.11
N LEU A 647 -60.96 -22.74 -4.11
CA LEU A 647 -61.22 -21.30 -3.92
C LEU A 647 -62.48 -21.00 -3.12
N ASP A 648 -63.46 -21.90 -3.12
CA ASP A 648 -64.71 -21.78 -2.36
C ASP A 648 -64.58 -22.18 -0.88
N LYS A 649 -63.34 -22.45 -0.42
CA LYS A 649 -62.96 -22.94 0.92
C LYS A 649 -63.30 -24.41 1.20
N SER A 650 -63.86 -25.14 0.25
CA SER A 650 -63.89 -26.61 0.34
C SER A 650 -62.49 -27.19 0.19
N TYR A 651 -62.25 -28.37 0.76
CA TYR A 651 -60.96 -29.03 0.65
C TYR A 651 -61.05 -30.55 0.80
N THR A 652 -60.12 -31.26 0.20
CA THR A 652 -59.95 -32.70 0.44
C THR A 652 -58.74 -32.93 1.33
N LYS A 653 -58.93 -33.62 2.45
CA LYS A 653 -57.87 -34.10 3.33
C LYS A 653 -57.57 -35.56 3.02
N TYR A 654 -56.32 -35.88 2.75
CA TYR A 654 -55.80 -37.23 2.66
C TYR A 654 -54.97 -37.51 3.90
N ASP A 655 -55.23 -38.64 4.55
CA ASP A 655 -54.35 -39.20 5.59
C ASP A 655 -53.74 -40.48 5.05
N PHE A 656 -52.41 -40.57 5.05
CA PHE A 656 -51.66 -41.71 4.53
C PHE A 656 -51.07 -42.52 5.69
N ALA A 657 -51.31 -43.83 5.67
CA ALA A 657 -50.72 -44.76 6.62
C ALA A 657 -49.37 -45.30 6.12
N ALA A 658 -48.54 -45.78 7.05
CA ALA A 658 -47.21 -46.29 6.74
C ALA A 658 -47.22 -47.52 5.81
N ASP A 659 -48.31 -48.28 5.79
CA ASP A 659 -48.51 -49.45 4.92
C ASP A 659 -48.92 -49.09 3.48
N GLY A 660 -49.16 -47.80 3.20
CA GLY A 660 -49.62 -47.29 1.90
C GLY A 660 -51.14 -47.18 1.77
N SER A 661 -51.92 -47.62 2.77
CA SER A 661 -53.35 -47.34 2.81
C SER A 661 -53.61 -45.86 3.07
N GLN A 662 -54.79 -45.37 2.65
CA GLN A 662 -55.12 -43.95 2.79
C GLN A 662 -56.62 -43.73 3.04
N THR A 663 -56.94 -42.61 3.67
CA THR A 663 -58.32 -42.11 3.76
C THR A 663 -58.43 -40.74 3.12
N ALA A 664 -59.45 -40.53 2.29
CA ALA A 664 -59.77 -39.25 1.69
C ALA A 664 -61.07 -38.72 2.30
N THR A 665 -61.02 -37.53 2.89
CA THR A 665 -62.19 -36.85 3.48
C THR A 665 -62.41 -35.55 2.74
N LEU A 666 -63.55 -35.42 2.06
CA LEU A 666 -63.96 -34.19 1.39
C LEU A 666 -64.77 -33.33 2.35
N TYR A 667 -64.31 -32.09 2.55
CA TYR A 667 -64.98 -31.07 3.34
C TYR A 667 -65.60 -30.02 2.42
N GLY A 668 -66.88 -29.74 2.60
CA GLY A 668 -67.59 -28.68 1.89
C GLY A 668 -67.17 -27.28 2.34
N ALA A 669 -67.70 -26.25 1.68
CA ALA A 669 -67.35 -24.84 1.94
C ALA A 669 -67.65 -24.35 3.38
N ALA A 670 -68.53 -25.03 4.13
CA ALA A 670 -68.82 -24.73 5.54
C ALA A 670 -68.02 -25.61 6.52
N GLY A 671 -67.08 -26.44 6.03
CA GLY A 671 -66.25 -27.31 6.85
C GLY A 671 -66.90 -28.62 7.29
N GLN A 672 -68.07 -28.96 6.74
CA GLN A 672 -68.76 -30.24 6.95
C GLN A 672 -68.20 -31.33 6.04
N VAL A 673 -68.18 -32.59 6.49
CA VAL A 673 -67.80 -33.72 5.63
C VAL A 673 -68.92 -34.00 4.63
N THR A 674 -68.59 -34.12 3.35
CA THR A 674 -69.55 -34.49 2.28
C THR A 674 -69.27 -35.88 1.71
N GLU A 675 -68.02 -36.33 1.77
CA GLU A 675 -67.60 -37.67 1.35
C GLU A 675 -66.45 -38.17 2.24
N TYR A 676 -66.47 -39.46 2.57
CA TYR A 676 -65.40 -40.14 3.28
C TYR A 676 -65.10 -41.48 2.59
N ALA A 677 -63.90 -41.62 2.06
CA ALA A 677 -63.46 -42.82 1.37
C ALA A 677 -62.21 -43.43 2.03
N LYS A 678 -62.17 -44.77 2.12
CA LYS A 678 -60.98 -45.53 2.52
C LYS A 678 -60.43 -46.32 1.34
N PHE A 679 -59.12 -46.40 1.25
CA PHE A 679 -58.40 -47.18 0.25
C PHE A 679 -57.39 -48.08 0.94
N ASN A 680 -57.20 -49.29 0.39
CA ASN A 680 -56.14 -50.18 0.85
C ASN A 680 -54.78 -49.77 0.28
N ALA A 681 -53.72 -50.48 0.69
CA ALA A 681 -52.35 -50.23 0.25
C ALA A 681 -52.11 -50.36 -1.27
N ASN A 682 -53.00 -51.03 -2.01
CA ASN A 682 -52.93 -51.15 -3.46
C ASN A 682 -53.70 -50.02 -4.19
N GLY A 683 -54.27 -49.06 -3.45
CA GLY A 683 -55.06 -47.97 -4.00
C GLY A 683 -56.52 -48.34 -4.34
N ASN A 684 -57.00 -49.52 -3.97
CA ASN A 684 -58.39 -49.91 -4.20
C ASN A 684 -59.29 -49.37 -3.08
N LYS A 685 -60.41 -48.74 -3.46
CA LYS A 685 -61.43 -48.25 -2.53
C LYS A 685 -62.06 -49.44 -1.78
N THR A 686 -62.13 -49.36 -0.45
CA THR A 686 -62.74 -50.39 0.42
C THR A 686 -64.02 -49.89 1.10
N LEU A 687 -64.15 -48.57 1.24
CA LEU A 687 -65.31 -47.90 1.83
C LEU A 687 -65.52 -46.56 1.12
N ASP A 688 -66.77 -46.20 0.90
CA ASP A 688 -67.20 -44.87 0.47
C ASP A 688 -68.47 -44.46 1.20
N ILE A 689 -68.51 -43.27 1.79
CA ILE A 689 -69.68 -42.76 2.50
C ILE A 689 -69.95 -41.33 2.03
N PHE A 690 -71.18 -41.08 1.57
CA PHE A 690 -71.65 -39.76 1.19
C PHE A 690 -72.54 -39.19 2.29
N TYR A 691 -72.29 -37.95 2.69
CA TYR A 691 -73.02 -37.27 3.77
C TYR A 691 -73.93 -36.18 3.24
N GLY A 692 -75.12 -36.08 3.83
CA GLY A 692 -76.04 -34.98 3.61
C GLY A 692 -75.62 -33.70 4.34
N ALA A 693 -76.34 -32.62 4.11
CA ALA A 693 -76.10 -31.33 4.76
C ALA A 693 -76.27 -31.36 6.30
N ASP A 694 -76.96 -32.36 6.83
CA ASP A 694 -77.17 -32.61 8.26
C ASP A 694 -76.04 -33.43 8.92
N GLY A 695 -75.02 -33.83 8.13
CA GLY A 695 -73.90 -34.65 8.59
C GLY A 695 -74.23 -36.13 8.74
N LYS A 696 -75.40 -36.61 8.27
CA LYS A 696 -75.74 -38.04 8.25
C LYS A 696 -75.39 -38.69 6.92
N ALA A 697 -75.06 -39.98 6.94
CA ALA A 697 -74.83 -40.74 5.72
C ALA A 697 -76.12 -40.83 4.90
N THR A 698 -76.02 -40.61 3.59
CA THR A 698 -77.10 -40.78 2.60
C THR A 698 -76.86 -42.02 1.75
N GLN A 699 -75.59 -42.33 1.48
CA GLN A 699 -75.16 -43.53 0.78
C GLN A 699 -73.88 -44.07 1.41
N GLN A 700 -73.73 -45.40 1.42
CA GLN A 700 -72.49 -46.07 1.79
C GLN A 700 -72.21 -47.25 0.85
N TYR A 701 -70.96 -47.41 0.45
CA TYR A 701 -70.49 -48.52 -0.38
C TYR A 701 -69.41 -49.28 0.38
N ASN A 702 -69.63 -50.57 0.62
CA ASN A 702 -68.65 -51.47 1.21
C ASN A 702 -68.09 -52.37 0.11
N PHE A 703 -66.85 -52.14 -0.31
CA PHE A 703 -66.22 -52.86 -1.42
C PHE A 703 -65.39 -54.04 -0.91
N ASN A 704 -65.60 -55.20 -1.52
CA ASN A 704 -64.77 -56.38 -1.32
C ASN A 704 -63.61 -56.40 -2.33
N LEU A 705 -62.58 -57.19 -2.03
CA LEU A 705 -61.40 -57.33 -2.90
C LEU A 705 -61.69 -57.96 -4.26
N ASP A 706 -62.76 -58.75 -4.37
CA ASP A 706 -63.20 -59.43 -5.60
C ASP A 706 -64.04 -58.52 -6.53
N LYS A 707 -64.16 -57.22 -6.20
CA LYS A 707 -64.98 -56.20 -6.87
C LYS A 707 -66.49 -56.30 -6.60
N SER A 708 -66.96 -57.27 -5.81
CA SER A 708 -68.32 -57.21 -5.28
C SER A 708 -68.45 -56.09 -4.24
N TYR A 709 -69.66 -55.57 -4.04
CA TYR A 709 -69.89 -54.52 -3.04
C TYR A 709 -71.32 -54.50 -2.55
N THR A 710 -71.52 -54.00 -1.33
CA THR A 710 -72.85 -53.69 -0.82
C THR A 710 -73.05 -52.19 -0.84
N LYS A 711 -74.11 -51.74 -1.51
CA LYS A 711 -74.58 -50.35 -1.47
C LYS A 711 -75.69 -50.24 -0.43
N TYR A 712 -75.55 -49.29 0.48
CA TYR A 712 -76.60 -48.85 1.39
C TYR A 712 -77.10 -47.49 0.93
N ASP A 713 -78.42 -47.35 0.79
CA ASP A 713 -79.09 -46.06 0.67
C ASP A 713 -79.83 -45.81 1.99
N PHE A 714 -79.55 -44.67 2.63
CA PHE A 714 -80.15 -44.27 3.90
C PHE A 714 -81.15 -43.15 3.68
N ASN A 715 -82.37 -43.35 4.17
CA ASN A 715 -83.40 -42.33 4.15
C ASN A 715 -83.33 -41.43 5.38
N ALA A 716 -83.88 -40.22 5.27
CA ALA A 716 -83.88 -39.24 6.36
C ALA A 716 -84.67 -39.71 7.60
N ASP A 717 -85.61 -40.64 7.44
CA ASP A 717 -86.40 -41.24 8.52
C ASP A 717 -85.67 -42.36 9.29
N GLY A 718 -84.44 -42.71 8.86
CA GLY A 718 -83.63 -43.79 9.43
C GLY A 718 -83.85 -45.16 8.79
N SER A 719 -84.82 -45.31 7.88
CA SER A 719 -84.94 -46.53 7.07
C SER A 719 -83.79 -46.65 6.07
N GLN A 720 -83.48 -47.87 5.63
CA GLN A 720 -82.37 -48.12 4.73
C GLN A 720 -82.66 -49.24 3.74
N THR A 721 -82.01 -49.20 2.58
CA THR A 721 -81.98 -50.33 1.63
C THR A 721 -80.55 -50.79 1.43
N ALA A 722 -80.31 -52.10 1.50
CA ALA A 722 -79.03 -52.71 1.21
C ALA A 722 -79.14 -53.49 -0.11
N THR A 723 -78.30 -53.17 -1.08
CA THR A 723 -78.22 -53.86 -2.37
C THR A 723 -76.84 -54.48 -2.50
N PHE A 724 -76.76 -55.80 -2.59
CA PHE A 724 -75.51 -56.51 -2.82
C PHE A 724 -75.29 -56.75 -4.31
N PHE A 725 -74.17 -56.22 -4.82
CA PHE A 725 -73.72 -56.37 -6.19
C PHE A 725 -72.60 -57.41 -6.25
N GLY A 726 -72.79 -58.45 -7.08
CA GLY A 726 -71.79 -59.48 -7.33
C GLY A 726 -70.59 -58.97 -8.15
N VAL A 727 -69.61 -59.85 -8.37
CA VAL A 727 -68.33 -59.51 -9.02
C VAL A 727 -68.44 -58.94 -10.45
N ASN A 728 -69.54 -59.18 -11.17
CA ASN A 728 -69.78 -58.61 -12.50
C ASN A 728 -70.76 -57.42 -12.48
N GLY A 729 -71.09 -56.90 -11.29
CA GLY A 729 -72.00 -55.77 -11.11
C GLY A 729 -73.49 -56.11 -11.18
N GLN A 730 -73.87 -57.39 -11.25
CA GLN A 730 -75.26 -57.83 -11.13
C GLN A 730 -75.76 -57.74 -9.69
N VAL A 731 -77.03 -57.42 -9.48
CA VAL A 731 -77.66 -57.49 -8.16
C VAL A 731 -77.88 -58.95 -7.81
N SER A 732 -77.37 -59.39 -6.65
CA SER A 732 -77.56 -60.76 -6.14
C SER A 732 -78.56 -60.78 -4.98
N GLU A 733 -78.64 -59.71 -4.19
CA GLU A 733 -79.58 -59.56 -3.08
C GLU A 733 -80.01 -58.09 -2.94
N TYR A 734 -81.27 -57.88 -2.59
CA TYR A 734 -81.85 -56.58 -2.27
C TYR A 734 -82.68 -56.71 -1.00
N ALA A 735 -82.37 -55.91 0.01
CA ALA A 735 -83.08 -55.91 1.28
C ALA A 735 -83.53 -54.51 1.69
N LYS A 736 -84.75 -54.39 2.22
CA LYS A 736 -85.25 -53.16 2.85
C LYS A 736 -85.31 -53.34 4.36
N PHE A 737 -85.02 -52.26 5.08
CA PHE A 737 -85.09 -52.20 6.53
C PHE A 737 -85.87 -50.97 6.96
N ASN A 738 -86.65 -51.08 8.02
CA ASN A 738 -87.31 -49.93 8.65
C ASN A 738 -86.33 -49.11 9.50
N ALA A 739 -86.82 -48.00 10.08
CA ALA A 739 -86.02 -47.10 10.93
C ALA A 739 -85.46 -47.74 12.22
N ALA A 740 -85.99 -48.89 12.64
CA ALA A 740 -85.47 -49.65 13.78
C ALA A 740 -84.40 -50.68 13.36
N GLY A 741 -84.05 -50.75 12.08
CA GLY A 741 -83.10 -51.72 11.53
C GLY A 741 -83.69 -53.12 11.31
N VAL A 742 -85.01 -53.28 11.35
CA VAL A 742 -85.67 -54.57 11.10
C VAL A 742 -85.89 -54.74 9.60
N LYS A 743 -85.47 -55.90 9.06
CA LYS A 743 -85.66 -56.26 7.64
C LYS A 743 -87.16 -56.40 7.34
N THR A 744 -87.67 -55.64 6.38
CA THR A 744 -89.08 -55.67 5.94
C THR A 744 -89.26 -56.37 4.60
N GLN A 745 -88.18 -56.48 3.81
CA GLN A 745 -88.18 -57.17 2.53
C GLN A 745 -86.79 -57.74 2.24
N ASP A 746 -86.75 -58.91 1.61
CA ASP A 746 -85.55 -59.59 1.14
C ASP A 746 -85.80 -60.20 -0.23
N ILE A 747 -85.01 -59.86 -1.25
CA ILE A 747 -85.14 -60.41 -2.60
C ILE A 747 -83.78 -60.93 -3.04
N VAL A 748 -83.73 -62.22 -3.36
CA VAL A 748 -82.55 -62.89 -3.90
C VAL A 748 -82.70 -63.07 -5.40
N PHE A 749 -81.68 -62.69 -6.15
CA PHE A 749 -81.65 -62.76 -7.61
C PHE A 749 -80.75 -63.90 -8.09
N GLY A 750 -81.16 -64.55 -9.18
CA GLY A 750 -80.36 -65.53 -9.89
C GLY A 750 -79.29 -64.87 -10.77
N ALA A 751 -78.42 -65.68 -11.36
CA ALA A 751 -77.37 -65.21 -12.28
C ALA A 751 -77.92 -64.53 -13.55
N ASP A 752 -79.21 -64.74 -13.87
CA ASP A 752 -79.93 -64.12 -14.98
C ASP A 752 -80.55 -62.76 -14.62
N GLY A 753 -80.39 -62.30 -13.37
CA GLY A 753 -80.94 -61.05 -12.87
C GLY A 753 -82.42 -61.11 -12.49
N LYS A 754 -83.05 -62.30 -12.49
CA LYS A 754 -84.44 -62.47 -12.07
C LYS A 754 -84.51 -62.86 -10.59
N ALA A 755 -85.56 -62.44 -9.89
CA ALA A 755 -85.80 -62.87 -8.52
C ALA A 755 -86.02 -64.40 -8.50
N THR A 756 -85.31 -65.10 -7.62
CA THR A 756 -85.51 -66.53 -7.33
C THR A 756 -86.23 -66.74 -6.01
N LYS A 757 -86.11 -65.77 -5.10
CA LYS A 757 -86.79 -65.76 -3.81
C LYS A 757 -87.12 -64.34 -3.39
N GLN A 758 -88.29 -64.14 -2.81
CA GLN A 758 -88.69 -62.91 -2.14
C GLN A 758 -89.30 -63.26 -0.77
N ILE A 759 -88.91 -62.55 0.27
CA ILE A 759 -89.53 -62.63 1.59
C ILE A 759 -89.98 -61.23 2.00
N ASP A 760 -91.27 -61.09 2.31
CA ASP A 760 -91.85 -59.87 2.83
C ASP A 760 -92.18 -60.08 4.31
N PHE A 761 -91.56 -59.30 5.19
CA PHE A 761 -91.72 -59.41 6.64
C PHE A 761 -92.69 -58.35 7.16
N ASN A 762 -93.67 -58.79 7.94
CA ASN A 762 -94.55 -57.90 8.69
C ASN A 762 -93.93 -57.52 10.03
N ILE A 763 -94.37 -56.38 10.58
CA ILE A 763 -93.87 -55.85 11.86
C ILE A 763 -94.15 -56.80 13.03
N ASP A 764 -95.21 -57.60 12.96
CA ASP A 764 -95.59 -58.55 14.00
C ASP A 764 -94.76 -59.85 13.99
N GLY A 765 -93.83 -59.99 13.04
CA GLY A 765 -92.98 -61.18 12.87
C GLY A 765 -93.54 -62.25 11.94
N SER A 766 -94.76 -62.09 11.43
CA SER A 766 -95.27 -62.91 10.32
C SER A 766 -94.57 -62.55 9.01
N TYR A 767 -94.53 -63.46 8.04
CA TYR A 767 -93.90 -63.19 6.75
C TYR A 767 -94.49 -64.01 5.60
N ALA A 768 -94.40 -63.46 4.40
CA ALA A 768 -94.70 -64.15 3.16
C ALA A 768 -93.38 -64.54 2.47
N SER A 769 -93.26 -65.79 2.02
CA SER A 769 -92.12 -66.26 1.23
C SER A 769 -92.59 -66.69 -0.15
N HIS A 770 -92.07 -66.04 -1.18
CA HIS A 770 -92.26 -66.39 -2.58
C HIS A 770 -90.99 -67.03 -3.12
N VAL A 771 -91.14 -68.11 -3.88
CA VAL A 771 -90.05 -68.74 -4.64
C VAL A 771 -90.48 -68.82 -6.09
N PHE A 772 -89.61 -68.31 -6.96
CA PHE A 772 -89.83 -68.24 -8.40
C PHE A 772 -88.92 -69.25 -9.09
N ASN A 773 -89.51 -70.16 -9.86
CA ASN A 773 -88.78 -71.14 -10.64
C ASN A 773 -88.34 -70.54 -11.98
N SER A 774 -87.32 -71.13 -12.61
CA SER A 774 -86.78 -70.67 -13.90
C SER A 774 -87.77 -70.80 -15.06
N ASP A 775 -88.78 -71.67 -14.95
CA ASP A 775 -89.85 -71.84 -15.93
C ASP A 775 -90.99 -70.82 -15.79
N GLY A 776 -90.91 -69.93 -14.80
CA GLY A 776 -91.92 -68.92 -14.49
C GLY A 776 -93.01 -69.39 -13.53
N SER A 777 -93.08 -70.68 -13.18
CA SER A 777 -93.95 -71.14 -12.09
C SER A 777 -93.45 -70.61 -10.74
N GLN A 778 -94.33 -70.52 -9.76
CA GLN A 778 -93.98 -70.01 -8.44
C GLN A 778 -94.75 -70.73 -7.35
N PHE A 779 -94.22 -70.71 -6.13
CA PHE A 779 -94.98 -71.04 -4.94
C PHE A 779 -94.81 -69.95 -3.89
N ALA A 780 -95.87 -69.74 -3.12
CA ALA A 780 -95.91 -68.78 -2.04
C ALA A 780 -96.32 -69.50 -0.75
N ALA A 781 -95.73 -69.10 0.36
CA ALA A 781 -96.10 -69.56 1.69
C ALA A 781 -96.26 -68.37 2.64
N LEU A 782 -97.34 -68.37 3.41
CA LEU A 782 -97.54 -67.44 4.51
C LEU A 782 -97.17 -68.12 5.82
N PHE A 783 -96.44 -67.40 6.67
CA PHE A 783 -96.03 -67.85 8.00
C PHE A 783 -96.56 -66.90 9.06
N GLY A 784 -97.20 -67.45 10.09
CA GLY A 784 -97.68 -66.68 11.23
C GLY A 784 -96.54 -66.18 12.14
N THR A 785 -96.89 -65.41 13.17
CA THR A 785 -95.93 -64.82 14.13
C THR A 785 -95.14 -65.86 14.94
N ASN A 786 -95.61 -67.11 15.00
CA ASN A 786 -94.92 -68.23 15.62
C ASN A 786 -93.97 -68.99 14.65
N GLY A 787 -93.83 -68.50 13.41
CA GLY A 787 -93.01 -69.12 12.36
C GLY A 787 -93.63 -70.37 11.72
N GLN A 788 -94.88 -70.72 12.05
CA GLN A 788 -95.59 -71.83 11.42
C GLN A 788 -96.31 -71.37 10.14
N MET A 789 -96.32 -72.23 9.13
CA MET A 789 -97.04 -71.98 7.88
C MET A 789 -98.55 -71.92 8.14
N THR A 790 -99.23 -70.93 7.55
CA THR A 790 -100.69 -70.73 7.62
C THR A 790 -101.36 -70.92 6.27
N GLU A 791 -100.64 -70.67 5.17
CA GLU A 791 -101.10 -70.88 3.80
C GLU A 791 -99.92 -71.31 2.91
N TYR A 792 -100.18 -72.18 1.94
CA TYR A 792 -99.26 -72.56 0.88
C TYR A 792 -100.00 -72.60 -0.45
N ALA A 793 -99.53 -71.85 -1.43
CA ALA A 793 -100.13 -71.79 -2.75
C ALA A 793 -99.09 -72.04 -3.85
N THR A 794 -99.48 -72.79 -4.89
CA THR A 794 -98.67 -72.98 -6.10
C THR A 794 -99.35 -72.30 -7.29
N PHE A 795 -98.53 -71.80 -8.21
CA PHE A 795 -99.00 -71.10 -9.40
C PHE A 795 -98.23 -71.59 -10.62
N ASN A 796 -98.90 -71.66 -11.76
CA ASN A 796 -98.25 -71.93 -13.04
C ASN A 796 -97.50 -70.70 -13.59
N ALA A 797 -96.82 -70.87 -14.73
CA ALA A 797 -96.05 -69.80 -15.37
C ALA A 797 -96.87 -68.59 -15.84
N GLY A 798 -98.21 -68.72 -15.94
CA GLY A 798 -99.12 -67.62 -16.24
C GLY A 798 -99.66 -66.90 -15.01
N GLY A 799 -99.22 -67.27 -13.80
CA GLY A 799 -99.70 -66.72 -12.54
C GLY A 799 -101.04 -67.26 -12.07
N PHE A 800 -101.57 -68.32 -12.70
CA PHE A 800 -102.81 -68.96 -12.26
C PHE A 800 -102.53 -69.87 -11.06
N LYS A 801 -103.27 -69.68 -9.96
CA LYS A 801 -103.17 -70.50 -8.75
C LYS A 801 -103.67 -71.92 -9.05
N THR A 802 -102.79 -72.91 -8.99
CA THR A 802 -103.10 -74.33 -9.25
C THR A 802 -103.43 -75.10 -7.99
N GLN A 803 -102.92 -74.66 -6.84
CA GLN A 803 -103.21 -75.26 -5.54
C GLN A 803 -103.20 -74.20 -4.44
N ASP A 804 -104.03 -74.40 -3.42
CA ASP A 804 -104.05 -73.61 -2.19
C ASP A 804 -104.26 -74.51 -0.97
N ILE A 805 -103.43 -74.40 0.04
CA ILE A 805 -103.49 -75.23 1.25
C ILE A 805 -103.47 -74.31 2.47
N PHE A 806 -104.51 -74.38 3.29
CA PHE A 806 -104.61 -73.66 4.55
C PHE A 806 -104.16 -74.55 5.70
N TYR A 807 -103.42 -73.98 6.65
CA TYR A 807 -102.88 -74.67 7.81
C TYR A 807 -103.37 -74.05 9.12
N SER A 808 -103.60 -74.89 10.12
CA SER A 808 -103.80 -74.49 11.51
C SER A 808 -102.87 -75.32 12.40
N ASN A 809 -102.07 -74.65 13.24
CA ASN A 809 -101.06 -75.27 14.10
C ASN A 809 -100.12 -76.24 13.35
N GLY A 810 -99.72 -75.87 12.13
CA GLY A 810 -98.81 -76.67 11.29
C GLY A 810 -99.46 -77.89 10.60
N ARG A 811 -100.79 -78.06 10.66
CA ARG A 811 -101.53 -79.12 9.96
C ARG A 811 -102.46 -78.53 8.92
N ALA A 812 -102.55 -79.14 7.74
CA ALA A 812 -103.49 -78.72 6.70
C ALA A 812 -104.93 -78.89 7.20
N THR A 813 -105.77 -77.88 7.01
CA THR A 813 -107.21 -77.91 7.32
C THR A 813 -108.05 -77.88 6.05
N HIS A 814 -107.56 -77.22 5.00
CA HIS A 814 -108.21 -77.16 3.70
C HIS A 814 -107.16 -77.28 2.59
N ARG A 815 -107.47 -77.96 1.50
CA ARG A 815 -106.71 -77.90 0.24
C ARG A 815 -107.66 -77.70 -0.93
N TYR A 816 -107.32 -76.82 -1.85
CA TYR A 816 -108.05 -76.61 -3.09
C TYR A 816 -107.10 -76.88 -4.26
N ASP A 817 -107.47 -77.79 -5.14
CA ASP A 817 -106.75 -78.09 -6.38
C ASP A 817 -107.56 -77.51 -7.55
N PHE A 818 -107.04 -76.46 -8.19
CA PHE A 818 -107.76 -75.69 -9.22
C PHE A 818 -107.35 -76.11 -10.63
N ALA A 819 -108.33 -76.31 -11.50
CA ALA A 819 -108.11 -76.52 -12.93
C ALA A 819 -108.27 -75.21 -13.72
N LEU A 820 -107.68 -75.17 -14.92
CA LEU A 820 -107.70 -73.99 -15.79
C LEU A 820 -109.11 -73.58 -16.25
N ASP A 821 -110.06 -74.50 -16.28
CA ASP A 821 -111.47 -74.26 -16.64
C ASP A 821 -112.30 -73.69 -15.47
N LYS A 822 -111.69 -73.44 -14.30
CA LYS A 822 -112.29 -72.99 -13.04
C LYS A 822 -113.08 -74.07 -12.27
N SER A 823 -113.02 -75.32 -12.72
CA SER A 823 -113.35 -76.45 -11.85
C SER A 823 -112.31 -76.59 -10.73
N PHE A 824 -112.70 -77.18 -9.59
CA PHE A 824 -111.76 -77.42 -8.49
C PHE A 824 -112.15 -78.61 -7.63
N ILE A 825 -111.15 -79.18 -6.96
CA ILE A 825 -111.33 -80.19 -5.92
C ILE A 825 -111.04 -79.54 -4.58
N ALA A 826 -112.02 -79.54 -3.68
CA ALA A 826 -111.85 -79.08 -2.31
C ALA A 826 -111.64 -80.26 -1.38
N HIS A 827 -110.63 -80.19 -0.55
CA HIS A 827 -110.33 -81.10 0.54
C HIS A 827 -110.51 -80.35 1.85
N VAL A 828 -111.23 -80.94 2.81
CA VAL A 828 -111.34 -80.44 4.19
C VAL A 828 -110.85 -81.53 5.12
N PHE A 829 -109.89 -81.19 5.99
CA PHE A 829 -109.28 -82.11 6.94
C PHE A 829 -109.74 -81.79 8.36
N ASP A 830 -110.39 -82.75 9.02
CA ASP A 830 -110.78 -82.67 10.42
C ASP A 830 -110.21 -83.87 11.20
N GLY A 831 -109.09 -83.66 11.88
CA GLY A 831 -108.37 -84.74 12.57
C GLY A 831 -107.87 -85.82 11.60
N SER A 832 -108.45 -87.02 11.68
CA SER A 832 -108.15 -88.17 10.81
C SER A 832 -109.11 -88.31 9.62
N ASP A 833 -110.09 -87.41 9.52
CA ASP A 833 -111.11 -87.44 8.49
C ASP A 833 -110.75 -86.45 7.36
N GLU A 834 -111.01 -86.85 6.12
CA GLU A 834 -110.82 -86.05 4.91
C GLU A 834 -112.11 -86.02 4.11
N MET A 835 -112.64 -84.84 3.83
CA MET A 835 -113.80 -84.64 2.98
C MET A 835 -113.32 -84.04 1.65
N VAL A 836 -113.63 -84.71 0.55
CA VAL A 836 -113.22 -84.32 -0.81
C VAL A 836 -114.46 -84.03 -1.64
N ALA A 837 -114.59 -82.82 -2.16
CA ALA A 837 -115.70 -82.40 -3.00
C ALA A 837 -115.18 -81.92 -4.36
N LEU A 838 -115.75 -82.47 -5.43
CA LEU A 838 -115.44 -82.10 -6.81
C LEU A 838 -116.48 -81.09 -7.30
N PHE A 839 -116.03 -79.87 -7.58
CA PHE A 839 -116.85 -78.79 -8.09
C PHE A 839 -116.56 -78.55 -9.57
N GLY A 840 -117.61 -78.49 -10.40
CA GLY A 840 -117.44 -78.14 -11.82
C GLY A 840 -117.37 -76.63 -12.05
N VAL A 841 -117.35 -76.24 -13.32
CA VAL A 841 -117.20 -74.84 -13.77
C VAL A 841 -118.32 -73.90 -13.31
N ASN A 842 -119.46 -74.45 -12.91
CA ASN A 842 -120.60 -73.73 -12.33
C ASN A 842 -120.52 -73.59 -10.80
N HIS A 843 -119.43 -74.05 -10.18
CA HIS A 843 -119.21 -74.11 -8.72
C HIS A 843 -120.26 -74.97 -8.00
N ILE A 844 -120.87 -75.92 -8.70
CA ILE A 844 -121.78 -76.90 -8.15
C ILE A 844 -120.99 -78.20 -7.91
N VAL A 845 -121.19 -78.82 -6.76
CA VAL A 845 -120.61 -80.12 -6.43
C VAL A 845 -121.22 -81.21 -7.32
N TYR A 846 -120.39 -82.10 -7.85
CA TYR A 846 -120.82 -83.26 -8.66
C TYR A 846 -120.59 -84.57 -7.92
N ASP A 847 -119.53 -84.64 -7.12
CA ASP A 847 -119.11 -85.84 -6.40
C ASP A 847 -118.48 -85.41 -5.07
N TYR A 848 -118.86 -86.08 -4.00
CA TYR A 848 -118.37 -85.84 -2.65
C TYR A 848 -117.91 -87.17 -2.08
N TYR A 849 -116.79 -87.15 -1.37
CA TYR A 849 -116.22 -88.29 -0.69
C TYR A 849 -115.91 -87.88 0.75
N LYS A 850 -116.25 -88.72 1.72
CA LYS A 850 -115.73 -88.60 3.08
C LYS A 850 -114.91 -89.83 3.42
N TYR A 851 -113.67 -89.61 3.78
CA TYR A 851 -112.75 -90.62 4.30
C TYR A 851 -112.66 -90.45 5.81
N SER A 852 -112.64 -91.57 6.55
CA SER A 852 -112.31 -91.60 7.97
C SER A 852 -111.18 -92.59 8.19
N TYR A 853 -110.09 -92.15 8.82
CA TYR A 853 -108.85 -92.92 8.98
C TYR A 853 -108.33 -93.51 7.64
N GLY A 854 -108.44 -92.72 6.56
CA GLY A 854 -108.00 -93.11 5.21
C GLY A 854 -108.90 -94.12 4.48
N LYS A 855 -110.05 -94.49 5.05
CA LYS A 855 -111.02 -95.39 4.41
C LYS A 855 -112.27 -94.60 3.99
N LEU A 856 -112.76 -94.84 2.78
CA LEU A 856 -114.01 -94.23 2.30
C LEU A 856 -115.15 -94.64 3.24
N PHE A 857 -115.89 -93.65 3.73
CA PHE A 857 -117.03 -93.79 4.63
C PHE A 857 -118.33 -93.41 3.93
N GLU A 858 -118.30 -92.39 3.08
CA GLU A 858 -119.46 -91.87 2.38
C GLU A 858 -119.04 -91.35 1.01
N ARG A 859 -119.89 -91.57 0.00
CA ARG A 859 -119.77 -90.92 -1.29
C ARG A 859 -121.14 -90.44 -1.75
N ASP A 860 -121.26 -89.16 -2.07
CA ASP A 860 -122.49 -88.58 -2.55
C ASP A 860 -122.31 -88.04 -3.97
N ILE A 861 -123.22 -88.41 -4.87
CA ILE A 861 -123.24 -87.96 -6.26
C ILE A 861 -124.37 -86.96 -6.42
N PHE A 862 -124.09 -85.87 -7.14
CA PHE A 862 -125.04 -84.77 -7.35
C PHE A 862 -125.31 -84.57 -8.84
N ASP A 863 -126.49 -84.04 -9.17
CA ASP A 863 -126.82 -83.60 -10.53
C ASP A 863 -126.26 -82.20 -10.84
N GLY A 864 -126.43 -81.76 -12.09
CA GLY A 864 -125.96 -80.43 -12.54
C GLY A 864 -126.64 -79.23 -11.88
N LEU A 865 -127.58 -79.44 -10.95
CA LEU A 865 -128.24 -78.42 -10.13
C LEU A 865 -127.81 -78.51 -8.65
N GLY A 866 -126.90 -79.41 -8.30
CA GLY A 866 -126.39 -79.59 -6.93
C GLY A 866 -127.31 -80.42 -6.05
N ARG A 867 -128.23 -81.16 -6.63
CA ARG A 867 -129.15 -82.04 -5.90
C ARG A 867 -128.56 -83.43 -5.82
N GLN A 868 -128.51 -84.01 -4.62
CA GLN A 868 -127.95 -85.34 -4.39
C GLN A 868 -128.80 -86.40 -5.09
N ILE A 869 -128.23 -87.14 -6.04
CA ILE A 869 -128.92 -88.21 -6.78
C ILE A 869 -128.55 -89.60 -6.28
N GLU A 870 -127.41 -89.73 -5.58
CA GLU A 870 -126.97 -90.97 -4.96
C GLU A 870 -126.17 -90.70 -3.69
N ALA A 871 -126.31 -91.56 -2.68
CA ALA A 871 -125.58 -91.51 -1.41
C ALA A 871 -125.12 -92.91 -1.01
N ASP A 872 -123.85 -93.20 -1.18
CA ASP A 872 -123.21 -94.47 -0.87
C ASP A 872 -122.65 -94.43 0.56
N ARG A 873 -122.90 -95.48 1.34
CA ARG A 873 -122.38 -95.66 2.69
C ARG A 873 -121.42 -96.84 2.72
N PHE A 874 -120.28 -96.65 3.37
CA PHE A 874 -119.21 -97.63 3.47
C PHE A 874 -118.88 -97.92 4.93
N SER A 875 -118.41 -99.14 5.18
CA SER A 875 -117.96 -99.58 6.50
C SER A 875 -116.66 -98.86 6.88
N THR A 876 -116.65 -98.16 8.02
CA THR A 876 -115.43 -97.53 8.57
C THR A 876 -114.34 -98.54 8.93
N SER A 877 -114.68 -99.82 9.16
CA SER A 877 -113.71 -100.87 9.48
C SER A 877 -113.12 -101.55 8.23
N THR A 878 -113.90 -101.74 7.16
CA THR A 878 -113.48 -102.53 5.98
C THR A 878 -113.36 -101.74 4.68
N GLY A 879 -113.91 -100.52 4.60
CA GLY A 879 -113.99 -99.70 3.38
C GLY A 879 -114.96 -100.26 2.32
N LYS A 880 -115.73 -101.30 2.64
CA LYS A 880 -116.71 -101.91 1.72
C LYS A 880 -118.06 -101.18 1.79
N LEU A 881 -118.76 -101.08 0.66
CA LEU A 881 -120.13 -100.56 0.58
C LEU A 881 -121.03 -101.37 1.52
N THR A 882 -121.76 -100.69 2.40
CA THR A 882 -122.75 -101.28 3.31
C THR A 882 -124.17 -101.04 2.84
N GLY A 883 -124.38 -99.99 2.03
CA GLY A 883 -125.64 -99.68 1.36
C GLY A 883 -125.54 -98.37 0.59
N PHE A 884 -126.56 -98.05 -0.19
CA PHE A 884 -126.63 -96.78 -0.92
C PHE A 884 -128.08 -96.29 -1.01
N SER A 885 -128.28 -95.00 -1.25
CA SER A 885 -129.61 -94.43 -1.50
C SER A 885 -129.62 -93.68 -2.82
N LYS A 886 -130.66 -93.85 -3.62
CA LYS A 886 -130.88 -93.07 -4.86
C LYS A 886 -132.03 -92.11 -4.68
N PHE A 887 -131.86 -90.91 -5.20
CA PHE A 887 -132.84 -89.84 -5.07
C PHE A 887 -133.42 -89.48 -6.44
N THR A 888 -134.71 -89.19 -6.47
CA THR A 888 -135.39 -88.71 -7.68
C THR A 888 -136.28 -87.54 -7.31
N TYR A 889 -136.04 -86.40 -7.96
CA TYR A 889 -136.73 -85.15 -7.69
C TYR A 889 -137.94 -84.99 -8.59
N ASN A 890 -139.10 -84.73 -8.00
CA ASN A 890 -140.36 -84.53 -8.70
C ASN A 890 -140.52 -83.06 -9.11
N SER A 891 -141.36 -82.79 -10.11
CA SER A 891 -141.62 -81.43 -10.60
C SER A 891 -142.41 -80.56 -9.61
N ASP A 892 -143.06 -81.16 -8.61
CA ASP A 892 -143.79 -80.46 -7.55
C ASP A 892 -142.89 -79.99 -6.40
N GLY A 893 -141.58 -80.21 -6.50
CA GLY A 893 -140.59 -79.84 -5.48
C GLY A 893 -140.36 -80.91 -4.41
N THR A 894 -141.08 -82.04 -4.43
CA THR A 894 -140.82 -83.19 -3.54
C THR A 894 -139.73 -84.09 -4.10
N TYR A 895 -139.15 -84.98 -3.29
CA TYR A 895 -138.19 -85.98 -3.78
C TYR A 895 -138.36 -87.33 -3.09
N ASN A 896 -138.14 -88.39 -3.87
CA ASN A 896 -138.13 -89.76 -3.38
C ASN A 896 -136.68 -90.19 -3.10
N ALA A 897 -136.42 -90.76 -1.92
CA ALA A 897 -135.19 -91.46 -1.58
C ALA A 897 -135.45 -92.97 -1.48
N LYS A 898 -134.71 -93.77 -2.23
CA LYS A 898 -134.76 -95.23 -2.21
C LYS A 898 -133.46 -95.76 -1.66
N SER A 899 -133.50 -96.41 -0.50
CA SER A 899 -132.33 -96.99 0.16
C SER A 899 -132.21 -98.47 -0.21
N TYR A 900 -130.97 -98.89 -0.42
CA TYR A 900 -130.56 -100.21 -0.86
C TYR A 900 -129.49 -100.76 0.08
N ASP A 901 -129.49 -102.08 0.28
CA ASP A 901 -128.34 -102.77 0.90
C ASP A 901 -127.15 -102.85 -0.06
N SER A 902 -126.01 -103.34 0.41
CA SER A 902 -124.80 -103.49 -0.40
C SER A 902 -124.90 -104.47 -1.57
N SER A 903 -125.93 -105.34 -1.58
CA SER A 903 -126.25 -106.25 -2.69
C SER A 903 -127.24 -105.65 -3.70
N GLY A 904 -127.73 -104.42 -3.47
CA GLY A 904 -128.66 -103.73 -4.35
C GLY A 904 -130.15 -104.04 -4.11
N HIS A 905 -130.50 -104.69 -3.00
CA HIS A 905 -131.91 -104.87 -2.63
C HIS A 905 -132.48 -103.62 -1.99
N LEU A 906 -133.67 -103.19 -2.42
CA LEU A 906 -134.37 -102.03 -1.85
C LEU A 906 -134.85 -102.35 -0.42
N THR A 907 -134.35 -101.60 0.57
CA THR A 907 -134.67 -101.78 1.99
C THR A 907 -135.67 -100.74 2.50
N ALA A 908 -135.69 -99.55 1.90
CA ALA A 908 -136.66 -98.51 2.23
C ALA A 908 -136.92 -97.60 1.02
N SER A 909 -138.13 -97.04 0.95
CA SER A 909 -138.45 -95.97 0.01
C SER A 909 -139.23 -94.88 0.74
N SER A 910 -138.70 -93.66 0.75
CA SER A 910 -139.26 -92.52 1.44
C SER A 910 -139.49 -91.37 0.47
N ASN A 911 -140.58 -90.62 0.63
CA ASN A 911 -140.86 -89.39 -0.09
C ASN A 911 -140.74 -88.21 0.87
N TYR A 912 -140.10 -87.13 0.44
CA TYR A 912 -139.77 -85.95 1.23
C TYR A 912 -140.23 -84.69 0.51
N THR A 913 -140.53 -83.65 1.27
CA THR A 913 -140.69 -82.28 0.75
C THR A 913 -139.34 -81.74 0.26
N GLY A 914 -139.36 -80.65 -0.52
CA GLY A 914 -138.14 -80.03 -1.04
C GLY A 914 -137.18 -79.51 0.04
N ASP A 915 -137.66 -79.26 1.25
CA ASP A 915 -136.89 -78.89 2.45
C ASP A 915 -136.51 -80.10 3.34
N GLY A 916 -136.76 -81.32 2.88
CA GLY A 916 -136.28 -82.56 3.52
C GLY A 916 -137.20 -83.12 4.62
N HIS A 917 -138.43 -82.63 4.77
CA HIS A 917 -139.40 -83.23 5.69
C HIS A 917 -140.05 -84.47 5.08
N LEU A 918 -140.10 -85.56 5.86
CA LEU A 918 -140.67 -86.83 5.42
C LEU A 918 -142.19 -86.72 5.21
N ILE A 919 -142.65 -86.99 3.99
CA ILE A 919 -144.08 -87.05 3.63
C ILE A 919 -144.60 -88.48 3.81
N GLN A 920 -143.83 -89.47 3.37
CA GLN A 920 -144.22 -90.86 3.37
C GLN A 920 -142.99 -91.77 3.50
N ASN A 921 -143.03 -92.79 4.34
CA ASN A 921 -141.96 -93.79 4.46
C ASN A 921 -142.54 -95.18 4.30
N ASN A 922 -142.07 -95.90 3.29
CA ASN A 922 -142.37 -97.30 3.05
C ASN A 922 -141.13 -98.12 3.37
N THR A 923 -141.00 -98.50 4.65
CA THR A 923 -139.97 -99.43 5.13
C THR A 923 -140.36 -100.86 4.73
N ILE A 924 -139.51 -101.55 3.98
CA ILE A 924 -139.75 -102.93 3.54
C ILE A 924 -139.09 -103.87 4.56
N TYR A 925 -139.91 -104.55 5.37
CA TYR A 925 -139.46 -105.39 6.47
C TYR A 925 -138.78 -106.68 5.97
N ILE A 926 -137.49 -106.86 6.26
CA ILE A 926 -136.76 -108.12 6.10
C ILE A 926 -136.37 -108.63 7.51
N PRO A 927 -136.78 -109.85 7.92
CA PRO A 927 -136.48 -110.38 9.24
C PRO A 927 -135.02 -110.88 9.30
N GLY A 928 -134.16 -110.16 10.03
CA GLY A 928 -132.81 -110.65 10.38
C GLY A 928 -131.65 -109.65 10.30
N SER A 929 -131.77 -108.43 10.83
CA SER A 929 -130.62 -107.62 11.28
C SER A 929 -131.10 -106.45 12.13
N SER A 930 -130.61 -106.34 13.36
CA SER A 930 -130.90 -105.23 14.25
C SER A 930 -130.21 -103.93 13.78
N GLY A 931 -131.02 -102.94 13.42
CA GLY A 931 -130.77 -101.52 13.68
C GLY A 931 -130.12 -100.70 12.56
N PHE A 932 -130.88 -100.29 11.55
CA PHE A 932 -130.63 -99.00 10.88
C PHE A 932 -131.23 -97.89 11.76
N PRO A 933 -130.43 -96.99 12.36
CA PRO A 933 -130.99 -95.80 12.99
C PRO A 933 -131.60 -94.91 11.90
N SER A 934 -132.79 -94.38 12.18
CA SER A 934 -133.48 -93.36 11.41
C SER A 934 -132.55 -92.20 11.10
N ALA A 935 -132.32 -91.94 9.81
CA ALA A 935 -131.70 -90.71 9.36
C ALA A 935 -132.65 -89.54 9.65
N GLN A 936 -132.37 -88.84 10.74
CA GLN A 936 -132.88 -87.50 10.96
C GLN A 936 -132.10 -86.61 9.98
N LEU A 937 -132.76 -86.14 8.91
CA LEU A 937 -132.21 -85.12 8.03
C LEU A 937 -131.92 -83.88 8.87
N TRP A 938 -130.65 -83.64 9.13
CA TRP A 938 -130.17 -82.38 9.68
C TRP A 938 -130.30 -81.31 8.58
N TRP A 939 -130.93 -80.21 8.96
CA TRP A 939 -131.07 -79.01 8.15
C TRP A 939 -129.73 -78.52 7.59
N GLY A 940 -129.72 -78.29 6.27
CA GLY A 940 -129.33 -77.02 5.68
C GLY A 940 -127.83 -76.77 5.47
N PHE A 941 -127.26 -77.33 4.39
CA PHE A 941 -126.26 -76.58 3.63
C PHE A 941 -127.02 -75.66 2.66
N GLN A 942 -127.14 -74.38 3.01
CA GLN A 942 -127.29 -73.32 2.01
C GLN A 942 -125.91 -73.10 1.39
N ILE A 943 -125.84 -73.16 0.05
CA ILE A 943 -124.72 -72.65 -0.75
C ILE A 943 -124.70 -71.13 -0.65
#